data_AF-A0A1G0ZQJ4-F1
#
_entry.id   AF-A0A1G0ZQJ4-F1
#
_cell.length_a   1.000
_cell.length_b   1.000
_cell.length_c   1.000
_cell.angle_alpha   90.00
_cell.angle_beta   90.00
_cell.angle_gamma   90.00
#
_symmetry.space_group_name_H-M   'P 1'
#
loop_
_entity.id
_entity.type
_entity.pdbx_description
1 polymer ?
#
loop_
_entity_poly.entity_id
_entity_poly.type
_entity_poly.pdbx_seq_one_letter_code
_entity_poly.pdbx_strand_id
1 'polypeptide(L)'
;MGTNALSTPVVISSPAMAFHLDAISGWSASLLENRITGACLKLHGGPELELEWDAAIQRIWIEGWRCQTTDEWTGSPDDERGMREGYARPDCPDHEWPCQESPGDLYVPEPSRYAWARTRLFVPREPAEGPLTLVLGGMDLYDFRFMRVFLNGVLVGERQAALRWNEPARFDLSAGTPAGSLLRRGHVNTLALQLCGQITRTAVLDAQDPGHGRHYPMPNVLCTPFLQYLVVGADRVRASLRVDRVQVEPDRHGCTVTLRDQAGETTATIVYRLSADEPLLFKSVRITNTASCARRLMNVGHGSYTFEVPVTDGGRGFPVYMDGQAFVSLADPAGWTTGQDQRIRLSQFPGRLLQPGETFTAMDTVWGVAPAGKAQELFVETIRRRCRRVRRNHDQPMTIFEPFGGWDTSPDSGNSWVEESESILNGLLDRLAEARSESDLQFDRFSVDFWVDKKGDLTGFDPCRFPNGFVPLRDRIRALGMDPGLWIDSSMSGWHILDNPAIVRTFTHNPAFTPKFWSGPFTCRATDPIRTLFCTAFRHHVREHGVRLLKFDNLRAICNNITHDHLPGLYSTEAIHDGVRQMLHELDAENPDVFLMLYWGYRSPWWLLDADTLFEPGLAIEAATPGIRPTLYARDGVTQGLDLAHRWCADLPAIGKDSLGVWLSSWDWNSGIGPERWAAGFVMDLARGSLLAQPWSDPTFLDAPQRRCMADLIALFRRLAGCFAGSRLVLGNPWQMEPYGYCGSDGTRAVIALHNATWEDRPVTIRLDASWGLPSGRTWSIYSHFPDYAQWSDPGESFQELVSFSMRPFEVRLLELVPAGEAPGLSRSFERKPVPATFPESSWQLPMVVRQGTAGEALPLAIETKKDSGVSGPVAKQVLRFEVSIPAHVSNARLAITLEVEKQGRLVSRQNPGHYFAGSFALNGRDLPAVPALSRGYPAGWQTWRIDLPPSADPVQVGGLLTVAADTDMQLVSRAYWLPW
;
A
#
# COMPACT_ATOMS: atom_id res chain seq x y z
N MET A 1 41.34 -26.37 14.65
CA MET A 1 42.60 -25.62 14.89
C MET A 1 42.40 -24.23 14.32
N GLY A 2 42.35 -23.20 15.17
CA GLY A 2 42.05 -21.83 14.74
C GLY A 2 43.32 -21.07 14.40
N THR A 3 43.53 -20.76 13.12
CA THR A 3 44.56 -19.81 12.68
C THR A 3 44.01 -18.39 12.85
N ASN A 4 44.69 -17.54 13.62
CA ASN A 4 44.41 -16.11 13.71
C ASN A 4 44.77 -15.44 12.37
N ALA A 5 43.83 -15.43 11.43
CA ALA A 5 43.97 -14.88 10.09
C ALA A 5 43.56 -13.40 10.03
N LEU A 6 44.12 -12.55 10.90
CA LEU A 6 43.76 -11.13 10.99
C LEU A 6 44.21 -10.29 9.77
N SER A 7 44.97 -10.86 8.83
CA SER A 7 45.53 -10.15 7.67
C SER A 7 45.17 -10.74 6.30
N THR A 8 44.34 -11.79 6.23
CA THR A 8 44.03 -12.47 4.97
C THR A 8 42.59 -12.15 4.54
N PRO A 9 42.37 -11.78 3.26
CA PRO A 9 41.02 -11.67 2.71
C PRO A 9 40.21 -12.96 2.95
N VAL A 10 38.99 -12.80 3.45
CA VAL A 10 38.03 -13.88 3.66
C VAL A 10 37.10 -13.91 2.46
N VAL A 11 36.96 -15.08 1.85
CA VAL A 11 36.03 -15.27 0.73
C VAL A 11 35.06 -16.35 1.14
N ILE A 12 33.79 -15.99 1.18
CA ILE A 12 32.66 -16.90 1.33
C ILE A 12 32.15 -17.18 -0.07
N SER A 13 31.98 -18.45 -0.46
CA SER A 13 31.68 -18.76 -1.86
C SER A 13 30.83 -20.01 -2.05
N SER A 14 29.93 -19.95 -3.02
CA SER A 14 29.19 -21.06 -3.61
C SER A 14 29.46 -21.11 -5.13
N PRO A 15 28.88 -22.08 -5.87
CA PRO A 15 28.89 -22.04 -7.33
C PRO A 15 28.19 -20.80 -7.92
N ALA A 16 27.19 -20.26 -7.23
CA ALA A 16 26.39 -19.14 -7.71
C ALA A 16 26.98 -17.76 -7.37
N MET A 17 27.71 -17.64 -6.26
CA MET A 17 28.23 -16.34 -5.81
C MET A 17 29.50 -16.44 -4.98
N ALA A 18 30.23 -15.34 -4.88
CA ALA A 18 31.25 -15.17 -3.85
C ALA A 18 31.19 -13.78 -3.23
N PHE A 19 31.44 -13.71 -1.93
CA PHE A 19 31.42 -12.49 -1.14
C PHE A 19 32.77 -12.30 -0.47
N HIS A 20 33.42 -11.18 -0.77
CA HIS A 20 34.79 -10.90 -0.39
C HIS A 20 34.80 -9.90 0.76
N LEU A 21 35.41 -10.33 1.85
CA LEU A 21 35.48 -9.64 3.12
C LEU A 21 36.94 -9.44 3.50
N ASP A 22 37.26 -8.33 4.14
CA ASP A 22 38.60 -8.08 4.65
C ASP A 22 38.55 -7.38 6.01
N ALA A 23 39.69 -7.46 6.71
CA ALA A 23 39.89 -6.83 8.01
C ALA A 23 40.87 -5.63 7.94
N ILE A 24 41.33 -5.25 6.74
CA ILE A 24 42.47 -4.34 6.54
C ILE A 24 42.08 -2.91 6.95
N SER A 25 40.89 -2.47 6.55
CA SER A 25 40.33 -1.14 6.85
C SER A 25 39.23 -1.17 7.91
N GLY A 26 39.23 -2.20 8.77
CA GLY A 26 38.06 -2.63 9.54
C GLY A 26 37.40 -3.84 8.87
N TRP A 27 36.35 -4.40 9.49
CA TRP A 27 35.59 -5.48 8.86
C TRP A 27 34.69 -4.90 7.76
N SER A 28 35.07 -5.10 6.50
CA SER A 28 34.41 -4.52 5.32
C SER A 28 34.21 -5.56 4.20
N ALA A 29 33.18 -5.38 3.37
CA ALA A 29 33.04 -6.09 2.10
C ALA A 29 33.63 -5.27 0.95
N SER A 30 34.31 -5.94 0.02
CA SER A 30 34.98 -5.30 -1.12
C SER A 30 34.44 -5.74 -2.48
N LEU A 31 33.90 -6.96 -2.57
CA LEU A 31 33.41 -7.52 -3.83
C LEU A 31 32.28 -8.53 -3.61
N LEU A 32 31.25 -8.43 -4.45
CA LEU A 32 30.24 -9.44 -4.65
C LEU A 32 30.36 -9.97 -6.09
N GLU A 33 30.76 -11.23 -6.23
CA GLU A 33 30.76 -11.95 -7.50
C GLU A 33 29.39 -12.59 -7.73
N ASN A 34 28.73 -12.21 -8.82
CA ASN A 34 27.61 -12.95 -9.36
C ASN A 34 28.14 -13.96 -10.39
N ARG A 35 28.36 -15.21 -9.97
CA ARG A 35 28.94 -16.25 -10.84
C ARG A 35 27.94 -16.82 -11.84
N ILE A 36 26.65 -16.52 -11.68
CA ILE A 36 25.61 -16.85 -12.65
C ILE A 36 25.78 -16.01 -13.93
N THR A 37 26.11 -14.72 -13.77
CA THR A 37 26.33 -13.79 -14.90
C THR A 37 27.80 -13.55 -15.22
N GLY A 38 28.71 -13.91 -14.31
CA GLY A 38 30.13 -13.55 -14.37
C GLY A 38 30.42 -12.10 -13.93
N ALA A 39 29.41 -11.36 -13.43
CA ALA A 39 29.59 -9.97 -13.02
C ALA A 39 30.32 -9.85 -11.68
N CYS A 40 31.09 -8.77 -11.54
CA CYS A 40 31.83 -8.40 -10.35
C CYS A 40 31.34 -7.05 -9.85
N LEU A 41 30.51 -7.05 -8.80
CA LEU A 41 29.96 -5.83 -8.20
C LEU A 41 30.93 -5.36 -7.12
N LYS A 42 31.74 -4.34 -7.43
CA LYS A 42 32.67 -3.75 -6.45
C LYS A 42 31.90 -2.97 -5.40
N LEU A 43 32.22 -3.24 -4.13
CA LEU A 43 31.68 -2.52 -2.99
C LEU A 43 32.77 -1.59 -2.47
N HIS A 44 32.56 -0.29 -2.64
CA HIS A 44 33.52 0.72 -2.19
C HIS A 44 33.08 1.33 -0.86
N GLY A 45 33.97 1.23 0.13
CA GLY A 45 33.87 1.90 1.43
C GLY A 45 32.82 1.33 2.39
N GLY A 46 32.90 1.78 3.65
CA GLY A 46 31.94 1.50 4.73
C GLY A 46 32.16 0.17 5.48
N PRO A 47 31.97 0.15 6.81
CA PRO A 47 32.10 -1.07 7.59
C PRO A 47 30.87 -1.97 7.41
N GLU A 48 31.05 -3.27 7.58
CA GLU A 48 29.96 -4.26 7.66
C GLU A 48 29.13 -4.09 8.94
N LEU A 49 29.60 -3.38 9.95
CA LEU A 49 28.83 -3.09 11.15
C LEU A 49 29.18 -1.72 11.72
N GLU A 50 28.17 -0.89 11.94
CA GLU A 50 28.26 0.33 12.74
C GLU A 50 27.33 0.21 13.93
N LEU A 51 27.81 0.56 15.12
CA LEU A 51 27.00 0.66 16.32
C LEU A 51 27.06 2.07 16.85
N GLU A 52 25.91 2.69 17.06
CA GLU A 52 25.81 4.01 17.68
C GLU A 52 25.10 3.89 19.03
N TRP A 53 25.82 4.22 20.10
CA TRP A 53 25.33 4.21 21.47
C TRP A 53 24.88 5.61 21.87
N ASP A 54 23.87 5.68 22.75
CA ASP A 54 23.45 6.94 23.32
C ASP A 54 24.60 7.59 24.10
N ALA A 55 24.90 8.83 23.76
CA ALA A 55 25.93 9.64 24.42
C ALA A 55 25.34 10.91 25.05
N ALA A 56 24.01 11.06 24.96
CA ALA A 56 23.31 12.21 25.49
C ALA A 56 23.42 12.22 27.01
N ILE A 57 23.78 13.37 27.57
CA ILE A 57 23.59 13.61 29.00
C ILE A 57 22.09 13.68 29.28
N GLN A 58 21.36 14.34 28.39
CA GLN A 58 19.91 14.44 28.44
C GLN A 58 19.34 14.62 27.04
N ARG A 59 18.19 13.98 26.77
CA ARG A 59 17.35 14.26 25.61
C ARG A 59 16.07 14.92 26.07
N ILE A 60 15.71 16.00 25.40
CA ILE A 60 14.45 16.72 25.61
C ILE A 60 13.62 16.51 24.35
N TRP A 61 12.66 15.60 24.42
CA TRP A 61 11.80 15.26 23.30
C TRP A 61 10.77 16.35 23.04
N ILE A 62 10.44 16.54 21.77
CA ILE A 62 9.32 17.38 21.37
C ILE A 62 8.11 16.47 21.19
N GLU A 63 7.13 16.62 22.07
CA GLU A 63 6.02 15.67 22.22
C GLU A 63 4.82 15.97 21.29
N GLY A 64 4.87 17.09 20.57
CA GLY A 64 3.86 17.48 19.61
C GLY A 64 3.96 18.93 19.17
N TRP A 65 3.13 19.26 18.19
CA TRP A 65 3.12 20.53 17.48
C TRP A 65 1.70 21.04 17.30
N ARG A 66 1.59 22.35 17.16
CA ARG A 66 0.42 23.06 16.67
C ARG A 66 0.71 23.46 15.24
N CYS A 67 -0.13 23.05 14.30
CA CYS A 67 0.18 23.15 12.88
C CYS A 67 -0.91 23.86 12.10
N GLN A 68 -0.52 24.60 11.05
CA GLN A 68 -1.43 25.26 10.14
C GLN A 68 -0.83 25.32 8.72
N THR A 69 -1.67 25.41 7.70
CA THR A 69 -1.22 25.62 6.31
C THR A 69 -1.58 27.01 5.83
N THR A 70 -0.85 27.47 4.81
CA THR A 70 -1.08 28.75 4.12
C THR A 70 -1.50 28.48 2.67
N ASP A 71 -1.79 29.54 1.93
CA ASP A 71 -2.11 29.43 0.50
C ASP A 71 -0.85 29.13 -0.31
N GLU A 72 -1.00 28.73 -1.57
CA GLU A 72 0.16 28.51 -2.46
C GLU A 72 0.96 29.81 -2.66
N TRP A 73 2.29 29.69 -2.62
CA TRP A 73 3.21 30.82 -2.74
C TRP A 73 4.50 30.41 -3.45
N THR A 74 4.85 31.10 -4.53
CA THR A 74 6.06 30.84 -5.32
C THR A 74 7.12 31.94 -5.20
N GLY A 75 6.83 32.99 -4.42
CA GLY A 75 7.76 34.09 -4.16
C GLY A 75 8.77 33.77 -3.05
N SER A 76 9.44 34.81 -2.53
CA SER A 76 10.38 34.66 -1.42
C SER A 76 9.70 34.07 -0.18
N PRO A 77 10.31 33.08 0.51
CA PRO A 77 9.75 32.57 1.77
C PRO A 77 9.62 33.64 2.86
N ASP A 78 10.40 34.73 2.80
CA ASP A 78 10.32 35.87 3.72
C ASP A 78 9.07 36.72 3.53
N ASP A 79 8.51 36.70 2.32
CA ASP A 79 7.30 37.43 1.95
C ASP A 79 6.04 36.56 2.04
N GLU A 80 6.18 35.28 2.39
CA GLU A 80 5.07 34.33 2.52
C GLU A 80 4.07 34.82 3.60
N ARG A 81 2.78 34.50 3.42
CA ARG A 81 1.69 34.96 4.30
C ARG A 81 1.95 34.69 5.78
N GLY A 82 2.36 33.47 6.15
CA GLY A 82 2.66 33.11 7.53
C GLY A 82 3.79 33.94 8.14
N MET A 83 4.80 34.29 7.35
CA MET A 83 5.84 35.24 7.79
C MET A 83 5.28 36.64 8.06
N ARG A 84 4.44 37.16 7.16
CA ARG A 84 3.81 38.49 7.31
C ARG A 84 2.86 38.56 8.51
N GLU A 85 2.10 37.49 8.74
CA GLU A 85 1.20 37.32 9.89
C GLU A 85 1.96 37.02 11.20
N GLY A 86 3.27 36.83 11.14
CA GLY A 86 4.13 36.68 12.31
C GLY A 86 4.09 35.29 12.93
N TYR A 87 3.84 34.23 12.15
CA TYR A 87 3.77 32.84 12.65
C TYR A 87 5.05 32.37 13.33
N ALA A 88 6.21 32.94 12.98
CA ALA A 88 7.47 32.69 13.68
C ALA A 88 7.53 33.32 15.09
N ARG A 89 6.77 34.38 15.35
CA ARG A 89 6.90 35.22 16.55
C ARG A 89 6.38 34.50 17.82
N PRO A 90 6.95 34.77 19.01
CA PRO A 90 6.50 34.16 20.26
C PRO A 90 5.04 34.47 20.64
N ASP A 91 4.55 35.64 20.25
CA ASP A 91 3.23 36.18 20.60
C ASP A 91 2.12 35.78 19.61
N CYS A 92 2.45 35.12 18.50
CA CYS A 92 1.43 34.67 17.54
C CYS A 92 0.46 33.69 18.23
N PRO A 93 -0.86 33.89 18.10
CA PRO A 93 -1.85 33.00 18.69
C PRO A 93 -1.97 31.69 17.90
N ASP A 94 -1.53 30.58 18.48
CA ASP A 94 -1.59 29.22 17.91
C ASP A 94 -2.59 28.30 18.63
N HIS A 95 -3.30 28.78 19.64
CA HIS A 95 -4.19 27.96 20.47
C HIS A 95 -5.32 27.27 19.67
N GLU A 96 -5.76 27.87 18.56
CA GLU A 96 -6.76 27.30 17.65
C GLU A 96 -6.17 26.39 16.57
N TRP A 97 -4.85 26.38 16.40
CA TRP A 97 -4.20 25.53 15.40
C TRP A 97 -4.34 24.05 15.80
N PRO A 98 -4.69 23.17 14.86
CA PRO A 98 -4.74 21.73 15.09
C PRO A 98 -3.45 21.18 15.71
N CYS A 99 -3.58 20.34 16.73
CA CYS A 99 -2.46 19.60 17.29
C CYS A 99 -2.08 18.43 16.36
N GLN A 100 -0.78 18.16 16.26
CA GLN A 100 -0.19 17.04 15.54
C GLN A 100 0.91 16.41 16.39
N GLU A 101 1.10 15.09 16.27
CA GLU A 101 2.22 14.40 16.95
C GLU A 101 3.56 14.78 16.33
N SER A 102 3.56 15.00 15.01
CA SER A 102 4.74 15.33 14.20
C SER A 102 4.37 16.35 13.11
N PRO A 103 5.27 17.27 12.71
CA PRO A 103 5.03 18.13 11.55
C PRO A 103 4.90 17.32 10.26
N GLY A 104 5.51 16.13 10.21
CA GLY A 104 5.42 15.21 9.08
C GLY A 104 4.04 14.58 8.89
N ASP A 105 3.19 14.55 9.93
CA ASP A 105 1.82 14.03 9.83
C ASP A 105 0.88 14.99 9.08
N LEU A 106 1.33 16.20 8.77
CA LEU A 106 0.60 17.11 7.87
C LEU A 106 0.62 16.57 6.45
N TYR A 107 -0.53 16.62 5.77
CA TYR A 107 -0.61 16.35 4.34
C TYR A 107 -0.66 17.65 3.55
N VAL A 108 0.47 18.01 2.94
CA VAL A 108 0.67 19.23 2.12
C VAL A 108 1.36 18.83 0.81
N PRO A 109 0.64 18.17 -0.11
CA PRO A 109 1.21 17.62 -1.33
C PRO A 109 1.59 18.69 -2.36
N GLU A 110 1.03 19.90 -2.27
CA GLU A 110 1.35 20.99 -3.19
C GLU A 110 2.77 21.53 -2.93
N PRO A 111 3.70 21.47 -3.91
CA PRO A 111 5.08 21.87 -3.68
C PRO A 111 5.28 23.34 -3.32
N SER A 112 4.33 24.21 -3.70
CA SER A 112 4.32 25.66 -3.45
C SER A 112 3.57 26.06 -2.19
N ARG A 113 2.95 25.11 -1.48
CA ARG A 113 2.18 25.40 -0.27
C ARG A 113 3.05 25.26 0.97
N TYR A 114 2.98 26.26 1.84
CA TYR A 114 3.73 26.25 3.10
C TYR A 114 2.90 25.70 4.25
N ALA A 115 3.52 24.82 5.02
CA ALA A 115 3.09 24.39 6.34
C ALA A 115 3.86 25.13 7.42
N TRP A 116 3.18 25.44 8.51
CA TRP A 116 3.75 26.01 9.72
C TRP A 116 3.50 25.09 10.89
N ALA A 117 4.53 24.81 11.68
CA ALA A 117 4.43 24.01 12.90
C ALA A 117 5.07 24.77 14.06
N ARG A 118 4.38 24.85 15.20
CA ARG A 118 4.83 25.58 16.38
C ARG A 118 4.73 24.71 17.63
N THR A 119 5.70 24.85 18.51
CA THR A 119 5.67 24.20 19.82
C THR A 119 6.34 25.06 20.87
N ARG A 120 6.02 24.78 22.13
CA ARG A 120 6.60 25.44 23.30
C ARG A 120 7.42 24.41 24.06
N LEU A 121 8.70 24.69 24.22
CA LEU A 121 9.64 23.77 24.84
C LEU A 121 10.32 24.43 26.04
N PHE A 122 10.21 23.78 27.19
CA PHE A 122 11.02 24.15 28.34
C PHE A 122 12.43 23.60 28.19
N VAL A 123 13.44 24.48 28.30
CA VAL A 123 14.84 24.05 28.35
C VAL A 123 15.37 24.26 29.77
N PRO A 124 15.78 23.20 30.48
CA PRO A 124 16.30 23.30 31.85
C PRO A 124 17.48 24.27 31.98
N ARG A 125 17.64 24.82 33.20
CA ARG A 125 18.77 25.70 33.51
C ARG A 125 20.08 24.92 33.60
N GLU A 126 20.03 23.66 34.03
CA GLU A 126 21.17 22.76 34.11
C GLU A 126 20.84 21.38 33.50
N PRO A 127 21.84 20.70 32.89
CA PRO A 127 23.22 21.16 32.72
C PRO A 127 23.33 22.20 31.60
N ALA A 128 23.91 23.37 31.91
CA ALA A 128 24.25 24.40 30.92
C ALA A 128 25.67 24.22 30.35
N GLU A 129 26.47 23.32 30.92
CA GLU A 129 27.82 23.02 30.42
C GLU A 129 27.76 21.88 29.41
N GLY A 130 28.12 22.18 28.16
CA GLY A 130 28.18 21.22 27.06
C GLY A 130 27.38 21.66 25.82
N PRO A 131 27.60 20.99 24.69
CA PRO A 131 26.90 21.30 23.45
C PRO A 131 25.39 21.04 23.57
N LEU A 132 24.57 21.87 22.91
CA LEU A 132 23.12 21.67 22.82
C LEU A 132 22.73 21.67 21.34
N THR A 133 22.16 20.58 20.86
CA THR A 133 21.75 20.46 19.45
C THR A 133 20.26 20.18 19.33
N LEU A 134 19.57 20.89 18.43
CA LEU A 134 18.22 20.57 17.99
C LEU A 134 18.29 19.66 16.77
N VAL A 135 17.57 18.53 16.81
CA VAL A 135 17.48 17.55 15.72
C VAL A 135 16.06 17.52 15.18
N LEU A 136 15.90 17.79 13.88
CA LEU A 136 14.61 17.86 13.18
C LEU A 136 14.68 17.26 11.79
N GLY A 137 13.76 16.36 11.43
CA GLY A 137 13.61 15.91 10.05
C GLY A 137 12.91 14.58 9.91
N GLY A 138 12.20 14.42 8.79
CA GLY A 138 11.59 13.17 8.38
C GLY A 138 12.58 12.23 7.70
N MET A 139 12.12 11.02 7.38
CA MET A 139 12.82 10.07 6.52
C MET A 139 11.89 9.66 5.38
N ASP A 140 12.48 9.40 4.20
CA ASP A 140 11.76 8.87 3.03
C ASP A 140 10.69 9.82 2.44
N LEU A 141 9.56 9.26 2.01
CA LEU A 141 8.35 9.87 1.49
C LEU A 141 7.56 10.69 2.53
N TYR A 142 8.20 11.11 3.61
CA TYR A 142 7.54 11.82 4.71
C TYR A 142 8.45 12.91 5.31
N ASP A 143 9.26 13.54 4.47
CA ASP A 143 10.08 14.71 4.83
C ASP A 143 9.72 15.93 3.96
N PHE A 144 10.24 17.10 4.31
CA PHE A 144 10.06 18.34 3.56
C PHE A 144 11.33 18.74 2.82
N ARG A 145 11.18 19.16 1.55
CA ARG A 145 12.24 19.71 0.70
C ARG A 145 12.82 20.99 1.27
N PHE A 146 12.02 21.78 1.97
CA PHE A 146 12.42 23.03 2.58
C PHE A 146 11.99 23.10 4.03
N MET A 147 12.90 23.53 4.91
CA MET A 147 12.64 23.75 6.33
C MET A 147 13.43 24.97 6.81
N ARG A 148 12.74 25.97 7.36
CA ARG A 148 13.35 27.01 8.20
C ARG A 148 12.94 26.83 9.65
N VAL A 149 13.88 27.07 10.55
CA VAL A 149 13.69 26.91 11.99
C VAL A 149 13.87 28.26 12.67
N PHE A 150 12.85 28.65 13.45
CA PHE A 150 12.85 29.88 14.22
C PHE A 150 12.85 29.55 15.71
N LEU A 151 13.73 30.21 16.46
CA LEU A 151 13.77 30.17 17.92
C LEU A 151 13.39 31.55 18.46
N ASN A 152 12.32 31.60 19.25
CA ASN A 152 11.80 32.83 19.85
C ASN A 152 11.60 33.98 18.83
N GLY A 153 11.15 33.66 17.61
CA GLY A 153 10.90 34.63 16.54
C GLY A 153 12.08 34.93 15.63
N VAL A 154 13.26 34.37 15.90
CA VAL A 154 14.48 34.63 15.12
C VAL A 154 14.89 33.38 14.37
N LEU A 155 15.22 33.52 13.08
CA LEU A 155 15.70 32.43 12.23
C LEU A 155 17.05 31.90 12.77
N VAL A 156 17.12 30.60 13.07
CA VAL A 156 18.33 29.94 13.59
C VAL A 156 18.93 28.93 12.61
N GLY A 157 18.19 28.53 11.57
CA GLY A 157 18.72 27.69 10.52
C GLY A 157 17.73 27.38 9.41
N GLU A 158 18.28 26.90 8.29
CA GLU A 158 17.55 26.45 7.12
C GLU A 158 18.12 25.11 6.65
N ARG A 159 17.25 24.22 6.13
CA ARG A 159 17.62 23.01 5.40
C ARG A 159 16.89 22.98 4.06
N GLN A 160 17.64 22.72 3.00
CA GLN A 160 17.13 22.37 1.69
C GLN A 160 17.53 20.92 1.35
N ALA A 161 16.53 20.06 1.21
CA ALA A 161 16.70 18.64 0.90
C ALA A 161 16.56 18.41 -0.61
N ALA A 162 17.68 18.16 -1.28
CA ALA A 162 17.70 17.84 -2.71
C ALA A 162 17.25 16.39 -3.00
N LEU A 163 17.40 15.51 -2.02
CA LEU A 163 17.23 14.07 -2.21
C LEU A 163 16.02 13.52 -1.44
N ARG A 164 15.62 12.29 -1.75
CA ARG A 164 14.51 11.59 -1.06
C ARG A 164 14.93 11.21 0.37
N TRP A 165 16.16 10.70 0.51
CA TRP A 165 16.74 10.35 1.79
C TRP A 165 17.72 11.43 2.26
N ASN A 166 17.47 11.97 3.45
CA ASN A 166 18.32 12.96 4.08
C ASN A 166 18.52 12.59 5.56
N GLU A 167 19.68 12.91 6.09
CA GLU A 167 19.83 12.92 7.54
C GLU A 167 18.96 14.03 8.14
N PRO A 168 18.39 13.82 9.35
CA PRO A 168 17.74 14.89 10.09
C PRO A 168 18.67 16.10 10.24
N ALA A 169 18.11 17.29 10.08
CA ALA A 169 18.81 18.55 10.30
C ALA A 169 19.31 18.65 11.75
N ARG A 170 20.49 19.24 11.93
CA ARG A 170 21.10 19.47 13.24
C ARG A 170 21.42 20.95 13.37
N PHE A 171 20.84 21.60 14.37
CA PHE A 171 21.04 23.04 14.63
C PHE A 171 21.73 23.22 15.98
N ASP A 172 22.87 23.91 15.98
CA ASP A 172 23.68 24.13 17.16
C ASP A 172 23.15 25.30 18.01
N LEU A 173 22.59 24.97 19.17
CA LEU A 173 22.03 25.88 20.17
C LEU A 173 22.93 26.02 21.40
N SER A 174 24.22 25.65 21.28
CA SER A 174 25.19 25.70 22.37
C SER A 174 25.41 27.12 22.91
N ALA A 175 25.77 27.23 24.19
CA ALA A 175 26.15 28.50 24.78
C ALA A 175 27.38 29.08 24.05
N GLY A 176 27.23 30.24 23.41
CA GLY A 176 28.27 30.88 22.59
C GLY A 176 27.98 30.93 21.09
N THR A 177 26.96 30.22 20.59
CA THR A 177 26.49 30.41 19.20
C THR A 177 25.46 31.54 19.12
N PRO A 178 25.29 32.19 17.95
CA PRO A 178 24.21 33.17 17.76
C PRO A 178 22.83 32.61 18.11
N ALA A 179 22.55 31.37 17.70
CA ALA A 179 21.30 30.68 18.02
C ALA A 179 21.17 30.38 19.53
N GLY A 180 22.25 29.96 20.19
CA GLY A 180 22.26 29.71 21.63
C GLY A 180 22.03 30.97 22.48
N SER A 181 22.42 32.15 21.99
CA SER A 181 22.15 33.43 22.69
C SER A 181 20.67 33.79 22.77
N LEU A 182 19.86 33.24 21.87
CA LEU A 182 18.40 33.44 21.83
C LEU A 182 17.66 32.48 22.77
N LEU A 183 18.34 31.42 23.21
CA LEU A 183 17.76 30.37 24.04
C LEU A 183 17.63 30.84 25.49
N ARG A 184 16.40 30.81 26.00
CA ARG A 184 16.07 31.18 27.37
C ARG A 184 16.13 29.94 28.26
N ARG A 185 17.29 29.68 28.86
CA ARG A 185 17.50 28.56 29.79
C ARG A 185 16.73 28.77 31.10
N GLY A 186 16.12 27.71 31.62
CA GLY A 186 15.21 27.77 32.77
C GLY A 186 13.84 28.38 32.45
N HIS A 187 13.52 28.57 31.17
CA HIS A 187 12.27 29.15 30.70
C HIS A 187 11.70 28.35 29.51
N VAL A 188 10.45 28.66 29.17
CA VAL A 188 9.80 28.18 27.95
C VAL A 188 10.30 28.97 26.75
N ASN A 189 10.64 28.26 25.68
CA ASN A 189 11.04 28.82 24.39
C ASN A 189 9.99 28.45 23.33
N THR A 190 9.82 29.32 22.35
CA THR A 190 8.98 29.05 21.18
C THR A 190 9.86 28.54 20.04
N LEU A 191 9.52 27.36 19.52
CA LEU A 191 10.06 26.84 18.27
C LEU A 191 8.97 26.94 17.19
N ALA A 192 9.34 27.46 16.02
CA ALA A 192 8.46 27.51 14.86
C ALA A 192 9.20 27.00 13.62
N LEU A 193 8.50 26.24 12.78
CA LEU A 193 8.98 25.69 11.52
C LEU A 193 8.18 26.29 10.37
N GLN A 194 8.87 26.73 9.32
CA GLN A 194 8.29 27.02 8.02
C GLN A 194 8.74 25.90 7.08
N LEU A 195 7.78 25.13 6.57
CA LEU A 195 7.99 23.88 5.83
C LEU A 195 7.35 24.00 4.45
N CYS A 196 8.00 23.51 3.40
CA CYS A 196 7.46 23.51 2.04
C CYS A 196 7.95 22.31 1.24
N GLY A 197 7.16 21.90 0.24
CA GLY A 197 7.49 20.79 -0.64
C GLY A 197 7.57 19.46 0.11
N GLN A 198 6.46 18.98 0.65
CA GLN A 198 6.43 17.65 1.23
C GLN A 198 6.76 16.61 0.15
N ILE A 199 7.69 15.70 0.45
CA ILE A 199 8.03 14.60 -0.44
C ILE A 199 6.93 13.55 -0.28
N THR A 200 6.04 13.41 -1.26
CA THR A 200 4.91 12.45 -1.16
C THR A 200 4.93 11.39 -2.27
N ARG A 201 5.92 11.44 -3.18
CA ARG A 201 6.02 10.56 -4.35
C ARG A 201 7.48 10.23 -4.67
N THR A 202 7.71 9.07 -5.29
CA THR A 202 9.02 8.66 -5.81
C THR A 202 9.18 9.11 -7.26
N ALA A 203 10.42 9.25 -7.73
CA ALA A 203 10.70 9.57 -9.14
C ALA A 203 10.15 8.49 -10.10
N VAL A 204 10.15 7.22 -9.67
CA VAL A 204 9.56 6.12 -10.45
C VAL A 204 8.05 6.30 -10.60
N LEU A 205 7.35 6.71 -9.53
CA LEU A 205 5.91 6.99 -9.61
C LEU A 205 5.63 8.21 -10.48
N ASP A 206 6.43 9.27 -10.36
CA ASP A 206 6.31 10.46 -11.22
C ASP A 206 6.50 10.12 -12.71
N ALA A 207 7.40 9.18 -13.04
CA ALA A 207 7.60 8.71 -14.41
C ALA A 207 6.43 7.87 -14.94
N GLN A 208 5.80 7.05 -14.09
CA GLN A 208 4.67 6.18 -14.49
C GLN A 208 3.32 6.91 -14.47
N ASP A 209 3.18 7.93 -13.63
CA ASP A 209 1.98 8.72 -13.42
C ASP A 209 2.30 10.23 -13.47
N PRO A 210 2.69 10.76 -14.65
CA PRO A 210 3.06 12.17 -14.80
C PRO A 210 1.89 13.13 -14.55
N GLY A 211 0.65 12.63 -14.62
CA GLY A 211 -0.56 13.38 -14.28
C GLY A 211 -0.83 13.47 -12.78
N HIS A 212 0.00 12.84 -11.93
CA HIS A 212 -0.17 12.80 -10.47
C HIS A 212 -1.56 12.32 -10.03
N GLY A 213 -2.17 11.37 -10.76
CA GLY A 213 -3.51 10.87 -10.43
C GLY A 213 -3.54 9.86 -9.28
N ARG A 214 -2.40 9.26 -8.93
CA ARG A 214 -2.26 8.31 -7.81
C ARG A 214 -1.46 8.93 -6.66
N HIS A 215 -1.61 8.41 -5.46
CA HIS A 215 -0.78 8.78 -4.32
C HIS A 215 -0.49 7.56 -3.46
N TYR A 216 0.58 7.63 -2.68
CA TYR A 216 0.74 6.71 -1.55
C TYR A 216 -0.43 6.90 -0.57
N PRO A 217 -0.79 5.86 0.19
CA PRO A 217 -1.85 5.96 1.20
C PRO A 217 -1.61 7.14 2.17
N MET A 218 -2.70 7.70 2.69
CA MET A 218 -2.66 8.96 3.45
C MET A 218 -1.77 8.89 4.71
N PRO A 219 -1.17 10.03 5.14
CA PRO A 219 -0.33 10.10 6.34
C PRO A 219 -1.02 9.74 7.67
N ASN A 220 -2.36 9.77 7.73
CA ASN A 220 -3.10 9.36 8.93
C ASN A 220 -3.03 7.83 9.16
N VAL A 221 -2.86 7.06 8.09
CA VAL A 221 -2.62 5.61 8.11
C VAL A 221 -1.12 5.33 8.16
N LEU A 222 -0.34 6.01 7.32
CA LEU A 222 1.11 5.87 7.27
C LEU A 222 1.77 6.94 8.11
N CYS A 223 2.00 6.63 9.39
CA CYS A 223 2.67 7.52 10.33
C CYS A 223 4.07 7.92 9.85
N THR A 224 4.41 9.20 10.02
CA THR A 224 5.65 9.76 9.50
C THR A 224 6.83 9.54 10.46
N PRO A 225 7.89 8.82 10.05
CA PRO A 225 9.12 8.71 10.82
C PRO A 225 9.85 10.06 10.83
N PHE A 226 9.64 10.83 11.89
CA PHE A 226 10.23 12.14 12.10
C PHE A 226 11.01 12.17 13.41
N LEU A 227 12.25 12.65 13.37
CA LEU A 227 13.07 12.86 14.56
C LEU A 227 12.89 14.30 15.03
N GLN A 228 12.59 14.47 16.32
CA GLN A 228 12.22 15.76 16.93
C GLN A 228 12.62 15.86 18.39
N TYR A 229 13.83 16.34 18.66
CA TYR A 229 14.34 16.48 20.04
C TYR A 229 15.51 17.46 20.14
N LEU A 230 15.78 17.90 21.36
CA LEU A 230 17.04 18.53 21.72
C LEU A 230 17.91 17.53 22.47
N VAL A 231 19.22 17.63 22.26
CA VAL A 231 20.20 16.82 22.95
C VAL A 231 21.24 17.68 23.64
N VAL A 232 21.40 17.45 24.94
CA VAL A 232 22.45 18.03 25.79
C VAL A 232 23.65 17.08 25.79
N GLY A 233 24.81 17.58 25.43
CA GLY A 233 26.01 16.79 25.21
C GLY A 233 26.10 16.23 23.79
N ALA A 234 26.88 15.16 23.62
CA ALA A 234 26.95 14.46 22.35
C ALA A 234 25.65 13.68 22.13
N ASP A 235 25.14 13.65 20.89
CA ASP A 235 23.94 12.86 20.58
C ASP A 235 24.20 11.37 20.73
N ARG A 236 25.13 10.88 19.93
CA ARG A 236 25.46 9.47 19.86
C ARG A 236 26.95 9.31 19.67
N VAL A 237 27.49 8.23 20.20
CA VAL A 237 28.88 7.86 20.03
C VAL A 237 28.95 6.58 19.21
N ARG A 238 29.74 6.63 18.13
CA ARG A 238 30.00 5.46 17.30
C ARG A 238 31.03 4.57 18.00
N ALA A 239 30.71 3.28 18.14
CA ALA A 239 31.67 2.31 18.63
C ALA A 239 32.84 2.19 17.64
N SER A 240 34.08 2.26 18.14
CA SER A 240 35.26 1.97 17.34
C SER A 240 35.51 0.46 17.35
N LEU A 241 34.86 -0.25 16.44
CA LEU A 241 34.94 -1.71 16.35
C LEU A 241 36.25 -2.16 15.70
N ARG A 242 36.86 -3.19 16.27
CA ARG A 242 38.04 -3.88 15.74
C ARG A 242 37.75 -5.37 15.66
N VAL A 243 38.36 -6.05 14.69
CA VAL A 243 38.26 -7.49 14.55
C VAL A 243 39.04 -8.16 15.68
N ASP A 244 38.34 -8.91 16.53
CA ASP A 244 38.91 -9.71 17.63
C ASP A 244 39.23 -11.12 17.11
N ARG A 245 38.27 -11.72 16.37
CA ARG A 245 38.40 -13.08 15.87
C ARG A 245 37.67 -13.27 14.54
N VAL A 246 38.27 -14.07 13.66
CA VAL A 246 37.62 -14.55 12.43
C VAL A 246 37.72 -16.07 12.40
N GLN A 247 36.60 -16.74 12.11
CA GLN A 247 36.52 -18.18 11.92
C GLN A 247 35.81 -18.45 10.59
N VAL A 248 36.54 -19.01 9.63
CA VAL A 248 35.98 -19.40 8.33
C VAL A 248 35.68 -20.88 8.36
N GLU A 249 34.51 -21.27 7.85
CA GLU A 249 34.15 -22.68 7.71
C GLU A 249 35.08 -23.37 6.69
N PRO A 250 35.43 -24.66 6.88
CA PRO A 250 36.39 -25.35 6.02
C PRO A 250 36.00 -25.39 4.53
N ASP A 251 34.70 -25.44 4.24
CA ASP A 251 34.12 -25.42 2.90
C ASP A 251 33.92 -24.01 2.35
N ARG A 252 34.21 -22.97 3.14
CA ARG A 252 34.00 -21.55 2.84
C ARG A 252 32.54 -21.19 2.55
N HIS A 253 31.57 -21.96 3.05
CA HIS A 253 30.15 -21.63 2.95
C HIS A 253 29.69 -20.60 3.97
N GLY A 254 30.46 -20.39 5.02
CA GLY A 254 30.19 -19.37 6.04
C GLY A 254 31.43 -18.88 6.75
N CYS A 255 31.26 -17.82 7.51
CA CYS A 255 32.24 -17.38 8.48
C CYS A 255 31.57 -16.71 9.69
N THR A 256 32.25 -16.77 10.83
CA THR A 256 31.88 -16.05 12.05
C THR A 256 32.98 -15.06 12.39
N VAL A 257 32.59 -13.82 12.67
CA VAL A 257 33.49 -12.74 13.05
C VAL A 257 33.06 -12.16 14.37
N THR A 258 33.99 -12.07 15.31
CA THR A 258 33.81 -11.36 16.56
C THR A 258 34.53 -10.02 16.47
N LEU A 259 33.78 -8.94 16.66
CA LEU A 259 34.26 -7.58 16.78
C LEU A 259 34.22 -7.17 18.25
N ARG A 260 35.21 -6.39 18.66
CA ARG A 260 35.25 -5.76 19.98
C ARG A 260 35.47 -4.27 19.81
N ASP A 261 34.76 -3.45 20.58
CA ASP A 261 35.06 -2.02 20.59
C ASP A 261 36.41 -1.75 21.29
N GLN A 262 37.04 -0.61 20.98
CA GLN A 262 38.32 -0.24 21.58
C GLN A 262 38.28 -0.10 23.11
N ALA A 263 37.12 0.23 23.67
CA ALA A 263 36.94 0.39 25.11
C ALA A 263 36.75 -0.96 25.84
N GLY A 264 36.49 -2.05 25.11
CA GLY A 264 36.11 -3.35 25.69
C GLY A 264 34.69 -3.38 26.25
N GLU A 265 33.86 -2.38 25.94
CA GLU A 265 32.51 -2.16 26.45
C GLU A 265 31.42 -2.72 25.53
N THR A 266 31.79 -3.21 24.35
CA THR A 266 30.89 -3.90 23.42
C THR A 266 31.61 -5.02 22.70
N THR A 267 30.93 -6.16 22.59
CA THR A 267 31.30 -7.23 21.66
C THR A 267 30.17 -7.46 20.68
N ALA A 268 30.49 -7.66 19.41
CA ALA A 268 29.51 -8.04 18.39
C ALA A 268 29.98 -9.29 17.66
N THR A 269 29.07 -10.24 17.43
CA THR A 269 29.31 -11.45 16.63
C THR A 269 28.50 -11.37 15.36
N ILE A 270 29.18 -11.41 14.22
CA ILE A 270 28.58 -11.46 12.88
C ILE A 270 28.73 -12.87 12.34
N VAL A 271 27.66 -13.45 11.85
CA VAL A 271 27.66 -14.76 11.19
C VAL A 271 27.19 -14.59 9.76
N TYR A 272 28.03 -14.99 8.81
CA TYR A 272 27.70 -15.06 7.39
C TYR A 272 27.47 -16.51 7.00
N ARG A 273 26.40 -16.79 6.25
CA ARG A 273 26.05 -18.14 5.80
C ARG A 273 25.40 -18.12 4.43
N LEU A 274 25.95 -18.86 3.50
CA LEU A 274 25.31 -19.12 2.20
C LEU A 274 24.15 -20.10 2.37
N SER A 275 23.07 -19.88 1.61
CA SER A 275 22.03 -20.90 1.47
C SER A 275 22.57 -22.11 0.71
N ALA A 276 22.10 -23.30 1.07
CA ALA A 276 22.56 -24.55 0.46
C ALA A 276 21.98 -24.76 -0.95
N ASP A 277 20.79 -24.22 -1.20
CA ASP A 277 19.94 -24.49 -2.36
C ASP A 277 19.54 -23.22 -3.13
N GLU A 278 19.83 -22.04 -2.56
CA GLU A 278 19.48 -20.75 -3.16
C GLU A 278 20.73 -19.87 -3.31
N PRO A 279 20.78 -18.98 -4.31
CA PRO A 279 21.89 -18.05 -4.51
C PRO A 279 21.81 -16.86 -3.53
N LEU A 280 21.72 -17.18 -2.24
CA LEU A 280 21.51 -16.24 -1.14
C LEU A 280 22.63 -16.32 -0.12
N LEU A 281 22.97 -15.16 0.45
CA LEU A 281 23.87 -15.02 1.60
C LEU A 281 23.10 -14.33 2.73
N PHE A 282 23.05 -14.97 3.88
CA PHE A 282 22.49 -14.43 5.12
C PHE A 282 23.62 -13.90 6.00
N LYS A 283 23.37 -12.76 6.64
CA LYS A 283 24.24 -12.18 7.66
C LYS A 283 23.41 -11.85 8.90
N SER A 284 23.77 -12.47 10.02
CA SER A 284 23.16 -12.24 11.33
C SER A 284 24.13 -11.55 12.26
N VAL A 285 23.62 -10.67 13.13
CA VAL A 285 24.46 -9.91 14.08
C VAL A 285 23.89 -10.03 15.50
N ARG A 286 24.76 -10.37 16.46
CA ARG A 286 24.47 -10.33 17.90
C ARG A 286 25.39 -9.33 18.58
N ILE A 287 24.84 -8.43 19.40
CA ILE A 287 25.57 -7.34 20.07
C ILE A 287 25.40 -7.52 21.57
N THR A 288 26.50 -7.64 22.30
CA THR A 288 26.52 -7.80 23.75
C THR A 288 27.10 -6.56 24.41
N ASN A 289 26.38 -5.99 25.38
CA ASN A 289 26.91 -4.94 26.24
C ASN A 289 27.88 -5.56 27.24
N THR A 290 29.18 -5.31 27.08
CA THR A 290 30.22 -5.81 27.99
C THR A 290 30.70 -4.76 28.99
N ALA A 291 30.10 -3.57 28.97
CA ALA A 291 30.33 -2.56 29.99
C ALA A 291 29.77 -3.00 31.36
N SER A 292 30.25 -2.36 32.42
CA SER A 292 29.74 -2.56 33.78
C SER A 292 28.41 -1.84 34.05
N CYS A 293 27.93 -1.02 33.11
CA CYS A 293 26.70 -0.25 33.22
C CYS A 293 25.74 -0.52 32.05
N ALA A 294 24.47 -0.17 32.24
CA ALA A 294 23.49 -0.23 31.17
C ALA A 294 23.82 0.80 30.07
N ARG A 295 23.66 0.41 28.81
CA ARG A 295 23.92 1.27 27.64
C ARG A 295 22.76 1.18 26.67
N ARG A 296 22.38 2.30 26.07
CA ARG A 296 21.29 2.34 25.08
C ARG A 296 21.85 2.29 23.67
N LEU A 297 21.51 1.23 22.94
CA LEU A 297 21.83 1.08 21.53
C LEU A 297 20.83 1.89 20.71
N MET A 298 21.31 2.96 20.07
CA MET A 298 20.45 3.86 19.30
C MET A 298 20.25 3.33 17.89
N ASN A 299 21.35 3.12 17.16
CA ASN A 299 21.34 2.74 15.75
C ASN A 299 22.28 1.55 15.49
N VAL A 300 21.89 0.68 14.57
CA VAL A 300 22.73 -0.38 14.00
C VAL A 300 22.81 -0.18 12.49
N GLY A 301 24.01 0.09 11.99
CA GLY A 301 24.31 0.09 10.56
C GLY A 301 24.76 -1.31 10.14
N HIS A 302 24.00 -1.95 9.26
CA HIS A 302 24.30 -3.31 8.78
C HIS A 302 25.19 -3.34 7.54
N GLY A 303 25.55 -2.17 7.02
CA GLY A 303 26.39 -2.02 5.83
C GLY A 303 26.15 -0.67 5.16
N SER A 304 27.21 -0.11 4.58
CA SER A 304 27.15 1.10 3.76
C SER A 304 28.08 0.92 2.58
N TYR A 305 27.55 0.88 1.38
CA TYR A 305 28.30 0.50 0.18
C TYR A 305 28.13 1.53 -0.91
N THR A 306 29.17 1.78 -1.69
CA THR A 306 29.08 2.55 -2.93
C THR A 306 29.36 1.65 -4.12
N PHE A 307 28.55 1.74 -5.16
CA PHE A 307 28.63 0.90 -6.34
C PHE A 307 28.96 1.73 -7.59
N GLU A 308 29.54 1.06 -8.60
CA GLU A 308 29.76 1.62 -9.94
C GLU A 308 28.58 1.35 -10.89
N VAL A 309 27.49 0.78 -10.37
CA VAL A 309 26.29 0.40 -11.12
C VAL A 309 25.04 1.10 -10.58
N PRO A 310 23.97 1.21 -11.38
CA PRO A 310 22.70 1.74 -10.89
C PRO A 310 22.13 0.91 -9.73
N VAL A 311 21.55 1.61 -8.75
CA VAL A 311 20.82 1.02 -7.63
C VAL A 311 19.41 1.58 -7.56
N THR A 312 18.43 0.77 -7.16
CA THR A 312 17.06 1.24 -6.92
C THR A 312 16.91 1.91 -5.55
N ASP A 313 15.83 2.66 -5.35
CA ASP A 313 15.70 3.49 -4.14
C ASP A 313 15.53 2.69 -2.82
N GLY A 314 14.84 1.55 -2.86
CA GLY A 314 14.42 0.80 -1.67
C GLY A 314 13.49 1.59 -0.72
N GLY A 315 13.62 1.30 0.57
CA GLY A 315 12.92 1.98 1.67
C GLY A 315 12.75 1.10 2.91
N ARG A 316 11.88 1.54 3.84
CA ARG A 316 11.54 0.76 5.04
C ARG A 316 10.86 -0.56 4.64
N GLY A 317 11.50 -1.67 4.97
CA GLY A 317 11.01 -3.02 4.73
C GLY A 317 11.08 -3.46 3.26
N PHE A 318 11.75 -2.72 2.37
CA PHE A 318 11.89 -3.09 0.94
C PHE A 318 13.36 -3.33 0.56
N PRO A 319 13.64 -4.16 -0.45
CA PRO A 319 14.99 -4.41 -0.93
C PRO A 319 15.52 -3.25 -1.80
N VAL A 320 16.84 -3.24 -2.01
CA VAL A 320 17.51 -2.47 -3.07
C VAL A 320 18.09 -3.45 -4.08
N TYR A 321 17.90 -3.15 -5.37
CA TYR A 321 18.42 -3.91 -6.49
C TYR A 321 19.64 -3.23 -7.10
N MET A 322 20.62 -4.02 -7.52
CA MET A 322 21.84 -3.55 -8.20
C MET A 322 21.86 -4.11 -9.61
N ASP A 323 21.79 -3.22 -10.61
CA ASP A 323 21.85 -3.56 -12.04
C ASP A 323 20.90 -4.70 -12.47
N GLY A 324 19.76 -4.84 -11.77
CA GLY A 324 18.78 -5.91 -11.98
C GLY A 324 19.28 -7.34 -11.75
N GLN A 325 20.49 -7.56 -11.27
CA GLN A 325 21.14 -8.88 -11.14
C GLN A 325 21.52 -9.28 -9.71
N ALA A 326 21.42 -8.35 -8.76
CA ALA A 326 21.55 -8.65 -7.34
C ALA A 326 20.55 -7.84 -6.52
N PHE A 327 20.25 -8.30 -5.29
CA PHE A 327 19.51 -7.51 -4.30
C PHE A 327 20.13 -7.60 -2.92
N VAL A 328 19.83 -6.62 -2.08
CA VAL A 328 20.10 -6.63 -0.63
C VAL A 328 18.90 -6.09 0.13
N SER A 329 18.61 -6.67 1.30
CA SER A 329 17.55 -6.21 2.20
C SER A 329 17.87 -6.52 3.65
N LEU A 330 17.34 -5.72 4.58
CA LEU A 330 17.09 -6.17 5.95
C LEU A 330 15.81 -7.02 5.98
N ALA A 331 15.86 -8.19 6.59
CA ALA A 331 14.75 -9.16 6.65
C ALA A 331 13.74 -8.84 7.76
N ASP A 332 13.26 -7.61 7.79
CA ASP A 332 12.33 -7.13 8.82
C ASP A 332 11.50 -5.93 8.31
N PRO A 333 10.19 -5.85 8.65
CA PRO A 333 9.35 -4.72 8.26
C PRO A 333 9.79 -3.35 8.81
N ALA A 334 10.56 -3.29 9.91
CA ALA A 334 11.10 -2.05 10.46
C ALA A 334 12.49 -1.68 9.90
N GLY A 335 13.16 -2.59 9.18
CA GLY A 335 14.51 -2.38 8.66
C GLY A 335 14.54 -1.43 7.46
N TRP A 336 15.57 -0.59 7.36
CA TRP A 336 15.71 0.37 6.26
C TRP A 336 16.83 -0.05 5.31
N THR A 337 16.47 -0.32 4.05
CA THR A 337 17.43 -0.53 2.96
C THR A 337 17.27 0.61 1.97
N THR A 338 18.24 1.52 1.91
CA THR A 338 18.13 2.76 1.13
C THR A 338 19.17 2.77 0.03
N GLY A 339 18.74 3.03 -1.20
CA GLY A 339 19.60 3.25 -2.36
C GLY A 339 19.44 4.68 -2.85
N GLN A 340 20.54 5.41 -3.01
CA GLN A 340 20.53 6.77 -3.54
C GLN A 340 21.94 7.14 -3.98
N ASP A 341 22.10 7.77 -5.15
CA ASP A 341 23.39 8.18 -5.70
C ASP A 341 24.42 7.02 -5.71
N GLN A 342 23.97 5.84 -6.20
CA GLN A 342 24.74 4.59 -6.25
C GLN A 342 25.27 4.10 -4.89
N ARG A 343 24.79 4.69 -3.79
CA ARG A 343 25.09 4.29 -2.43
C ARG A 343 23.94 3.49 -1.85
N ILE A 344 24.26 2.39 -1.20
CA ILE A 344 23.32 1.60 -0.40
C ILE A 344 23.65 1.79 1.08
N ARG A 345 22.63 2.00 1.92
CA ARG A 345 22.76 1.96 3.38
C ARG A 345 21.68 1.10 4.00
N LEU A 346 22.11 0.21 4.90
CA LEU A 346 21.26 -0.67 5.70
C LEU A 346 21.22 -0.16 7.15
N SER A 347 20.05 0.22 7.65
CA SER A 347 19.90 0.87 8.96
C SER A 347 18.76 0.29 9.78
N GLN A 348 19.02 0.13 11.08
CA GLN A 348 18.08 -0.30 12.10
C GLN A 348 18.13 0.67 13.28
N PHE A 349 16.97 0.95 13.89
CA PHE A 349 16.79 1.99 14.91
C PHE A 349 16.17 1.43 16.20
N PRO A 350 16.88 0.56 16.94
CA PRO A 350 16.27 -0.18 18.05
C PRO A 350 15.94 0.68 19.27
N GLY A 351 16.71 1.75 19.54
CA GLY A 351 16.52 2.59 20.73
C GLY A 351 16.56 1.82 22.07
N ARG A 352 17.16 0.63 22.11
CA ARG A 352 17.01 -0.37 23.18
C ARG A 352 18.04 -0.18 24.28
N LEU A 353 17.59 -0.17 25.54
CA LEU A 353 18.48 -0.21 26.70
C LEU A 353 18.94 -1.64 26.97
N LEU A 354 20.25 -1.86 27.03
CA LEU A 354 20.87 -3.15 27.30
C LEU A 354 21.58 -3.12 28.65
N GLN A 355 21.21 -4.04 29.54
CA GLN A 355 21.88 -4.25 30.82
C GLN A 355 23.30 -4.83 30.61
N PRO A 356 24.20 -4.73 31.62
CA PRO A 356 25.49 -5.42 31.58
C PRO A 356 25.32 -6.91 31.28
N GLY A 357 26.01 -7.41 30.25
CA GLY A 357 25.94 -8.79 29.77
C GLY A 357 24.73 -9.11 28.89
N GLU A 358 23.76 -8.20 28.76
CA GLU A 358 22.60 -8.40 27.87
C GLU A 358 23.04 -8.42 26.41
N THR A 359 22.42 -9.30 25.63
CA THR A 359 22.68 -9.46 24.19
C THR A 359 21.45 -9.11 23.39
N PHE A 360 21.63 -8.21 22.42
CA PHE A 360 20.65 -7.83 21.42
C PHE A 360 20.90 -8.61 20.12
N THR A 361 19.83 -9.14 19.51
CA THR A 361 19.91 -9.74 18.17
C THR A 361 19.38 -8.71 17.18
N ALA A 362 20.23 -8.29 16.25
CA ALA A 362 19.87 -7.33 15.23
C ALA A 362 19.17 -8.03 14.04
N MET A 363 18.56 -7.24 13.15
CA MET A 363 17.91 -7.75 11.94
C MET A 363 18.88 -8.50 11.04
N ASP A 364 18.43 -9.56 10.37
CA ASP A 364 19.25 -10.25 9.39
C ASP A 364 19.38 -9.42 8.10
N THR A 365 20.56 -9.42 7.49
CA THR A 365 20.78 -8.93 6.13
C THR A 365 20.76 -10.10 5.16
N VAL A 366 20.04 -9.94 4.05
CA VAL A 366 19.94 -10.94 2.98
C VAL A 366 20.46 -10.34 1.69
N TRP A 367 21.46 -11.01 1.09
CA TRP A 367 21.95 -10.73 -0.25
C TRP A 367 21.52 -11.84 -1.19
N GLY A 368 21.17 -11.51 -2.42
CA GLY A 368 20.91 -12.49 -3.47
C GLY A 368 21.48 -12.09 -4.81
N VAL A 369 21.89 -13.07 -5.61
CA VAL A 369 22.30 -12.88 -7.01
C VAL A 369 21.46 -13.72 -7.96
N ALA A 370 21.17 -13.15 -9.12
CA ALA A 370 20.30 -13.75 -10.13
C ALA A 370 20.88 -13.49 -11.54
N PRO A 371 20.36 -14.15 -12.58
CA PRO A 371 20.57 -13.70 -13.96
C PRO A 371 20.21 -12.21 -14.14
N ALA A 372 20.76 -11.59 -15.18
CA ALA A 372 20.45 -10.20 -15.49
C ALA A 372 18.93 -9.96 -15.63
N GLY A 373 18.42 -8.93 -14.94
CA GLY A 373 17.00 -8.59 -14.91
C GLY A 373 16.12 -9.48 -14.02
N LYS A 374 16.68 -10.43 -13.27
CA LYS A 374 15.94 -11.42 -12.48
C LYS A 374 16.06 -11.25 -10.96
N ALA A 375 16.72 -10.20 -10.47
CA ALA A 375 16.90 -10.00 -9.04
C ALA A 375 15.58 -9.80 -8.26
N GLN A 376 14.61 -9.08 -8.84
CA GLN A 376 13.29 -8.91 -8.24
C GLN A 376 12.52 -10.23 -8.17
N GLU A 377 12.53 -11.02 -9.24
CA GLU A 377 11.90 -12.35 -9.25
C GLU A 377 12.51 -13.26 -8.17
N LEU A 378 13.83 -13.25 -8.01
CA LEU A 378 14.51 -14.00 -6.94
C LEU A 378 14.08 -13.51 -5.54
N PHE A 379 13.99 -12.20 -5.31
CA PHE A 379 13.53 -11.65 -4.03
C PHE A 379 12.09 -12.09 -3.73
N VAL A 380 11.18 -11.94 -4.68
CA VAL A 380 9.78 -12.34 -4.54
C VAL A 380 9.65 -13.83 -4.24
N GLU A 381 10.42 -14.66 -4.93
CA GLU A 381 10.46 -16.11 -4.69
C GLU A 381 11.04 -16.43 -3.30
N THR A 382 12.06 -15.69 -2.85
CA THR A 382 12.65 -15.81 -1.51
C THR A 382 11.59 -15.59 -0.43
N ILE A 383 10.76 -14.54 -0.59
CA ILE A 383 9.63 -14.24 0.31
C ILE A 383 8.56 -15.34 0.20
N ARG A 384 8.15 -15.70 -1.02
CA ARG A 384 7.11 -16.71 -1.27
C ARG A 384 7.42 -18.04 -0.60
N ARG A 385 8.64 -18.56 -0.75
CA ARG A 385 9.06 -19.85 -0.16
C ARG A 385 8.99 -19.87 1.37
N ARG A 386 9.13 -18.70 1.99
CA ARG A 386 9.27 -18.55 3.44
C ARG A 386 8.01 -17.98 4.09
N CYS A 387 7.07 -17.47 3.30
CA CYS A 387 5.88 -16.83 3.85
C CYS A 387 5.03 -17.83 4.63
N ARG A 388 4.35 -17.32 5.66
CA ARG A 388 3.47 -18.10 6.53
C ARG A 388 2.44 -18.87 5.71
N ARG A 389 1.87 -18.23 4.69
CA ARG A 389 0.85 -18.82 3.83
C ARG A 389 1.29 -20.14 3.20
N VAL A 390 2.50 -20.20 2.66
CA VAL A 390 3.07 -21.45 2.09
C VAL A 390 3.47 -22.42 3.21
N ARG A 391 4.12 -21.94 4.27
CA ARG A 391 4.57 -22.79 5.39
C ARG A 391 3.43 -23.47 6.15
N ARG A 392 2.24 -22.87 6.15
CA ARG A 392 1.02 -23.40 6.77
C ARG A 392 0.08 -24.10 5.78
N ASN A 393 0.48 -24.25 4.51
CA ASN A 393 -0.36 -24.84 3.46
C ASN A 393 -1.71 -24.12 3.29
N HIS A 394 -1.69 -22.79 3.51
CA HIS A 394 -2.79 -21.86 3.23
C HIS A 394 -2.71 -21.30 1.81
N ASP A 395 -1.79 -21.81 0.99
CA ASP A 395 -1.61 -21.48 -0.42
C ASP A 395 -2.60 -22.22 -1.33
N GLN A 396 -3.80 -22.48 -0.81
CA GLN A 396 -4.94 -23.05 -1.51
C GLN A 396 -6.00 -21.98 -1.76
N PRO A 397 -6.86 -22.16 -2.78
CA PRO A 397 -8.05 -21.35 -2.98
C PRO A 397 -8.89 -21.20 -1.71
N MET A 398 -9.14 -19.96 -1.31
CA MET A 398 -10.00 -19.64 -0.16
C MET A 398 -11.07 -18.63 -0.57
N THR A 399 -12.30 -18.91 -0.15
CA THR A 399 -13.48 -18.07 -0.41
C THR A 399 -13.96 -17.42 0.89
N ILE A 400 -13.97 -16.10 0.93
CA ILE A 400 -14.35 -15.30 2.11
C ILE A 400 -15.59 -14.49 1.76
N PHE A 401 -16.70 -14.69 2.46
CA PHE A 401 -17.86 -13.81 2.35
C PHE A 401 -17.74 -12.65 3.33
N GLU A 402 -17.85 -11.43 2.82
CA GLU A 402 -17.72 -10.19 3.58
C GLU A 402 -19.10 -9.51 3.69
N PRO A 403 -19.75 -9.53 4.86
CA PRO A 403 -21.07 -8.93 5.03
C PRO A 403 -21.02 -7.40 5.11
N PHE A 404 -19.84 -6.80 5.24
CA PHE A 404 -19.67 -5.37 5.43
C PHE A 404 -20.23 -4.56 4.24
N GLY A 405 -21.15 -3.64 4.53
CA GLY A 405 -21.92 -2.90 3.53
C GLY A 405 -23.24 -3.58 3.11
N GLY A 406 -23.59 -4.70 3.76
CA GLY A 406 -24.81 -5.48 3.52
C GLY A 406 -26.05 -4.97 4.26
N TRP A 407 -26.15 -3.66 4.48
CA TRP A 407 -27.29 -3.03 5.17
C TRP A 407 -27.69 -1.70 4.51
N ASP A 408 -28.96 -1.36 4.64
CA ASP A 408 -29.47 -0.07 4.17
C ASP A 408 -28.88 1.06 5.03
N THR A 409 -28.23 2.00 4.37
CA THR A 409 -27.78 3.24 5.01
C THR A 409 -28.78 4.33 4.66
N SER A 410 -29.45 4.90 5.67
CA SER A 410 -30.27 6.09 5.42
C SER A 410 -29.33 7.22 5.00
N PRO A 411 -29.69 8.06 4.00
CA PRO A 411 -28.92 9.26 3.69
C PRO A 411 -28.67 10.17 4.91
N ASP A 412 -29.51 10.07 5.94
CA ASP A 412 -29.46 10.85 7.18
C ASP A 412 -28.74 10.14 8.34
N SER A 413 -28.38 8.85 8.23
CA SER A 413 -27.68 8.13 9.29
C SER A 413 -26.21 8.52 9.30
N GLY A 414 -25.87 9.60 10.01
CA GLY A 414 -24.54 10.19 10.07
C GLY A 414 -23.40 9.30 10.62
N ASN A 415 -23.61 7.99 10.84
CA ASN A 415 -22.54 7.05 11.21
C ASN A 415 -22.80 5.59 10.79
N SER A 416 -23.05 5.35 9.50
CA SER A 416 -23.43 4.04 8.93
C SER A 416 -22.39 2.91 9.03
N TRP A 417 -21.20 3.18 9.57
CA TRP A 417 -20.05 2.27 9.63
C TRP A 417 -20.18 1.15 10.66
N VAL A 418 -20.88 1.42 11.76
CA VAL A 418 -20.97 0.53 12.94
C VAL A 418 -22.36 -0.09 13.10
N GLU A 419 -23.14 -0.07 12.04
CA GLU A 419 -24.52 -0.58 12.03
C GLU A 419 -24.58 -2.12 11.93
N GLU A 420 -23.45 -2.78 11.67
CA GLU A 420 -23.40 -4.25 11.68
C GLU A 420 -23.90 -4.79 13.03
N SER A 421 -24.91 -5.66 12.96
CA SER A 421 -25.61 -6.22 14.10
C SER A 421 -25.99 -7.67 13.86
N GLU A 422 -26.29 -8.38 14.95
CA GLU A 422 -26.71 -9.78 14.92
C GLU A 422 -27.89 -10.01 13.96
N SER A 423 -28.87 -9.10 13.90
CA SER A 423 -30.03 -9.23 13.01
C SER A 423 -29.67 -9.15 11.53
N ILE A 424 -28.76 -8.23 11.16
CA ILE A 424 -28.33 -8.04 9.77
C ILE A 424 -27.57 -9.28 9.30
N LEU A 425 -26.60 -9.74 10.09
CA LEU A 425 -25.80 -10.91 9.76
C LEU A 425 -26.65 -12.17 9.66
N ASN A 426 -27.62 -12.33 10.55
CA ASN A 426 -28.60 -13.41 10.49
C ASN A 426 -29.41 -13.40 9.18
N GLY A 427 -29.87 -12.23 8.72
CA GLY A 427 -30.56 -12.10 7.44
C GLY A 427 -29.66 -12.43 6.24
N LEU A 428 -28.39 -12.03 6.27
CA LEU A 428 -27.42 -12.40 5.23
C LEU A 428 -27.12 -13.91 5.22
N LEU A 429 -27.03 -14.55 6.39
CA LEU A 429 -26.87 -16.00 6.48
C LEU A 429 -28.07 -16.76 5.89
N ASP A 430 -29.30 -16.23 6.05
CA ASP A 430 -30.49 -16.81 5.41
C ASP A 430 -30.39 -16.70 3.87
N ARG A 431 -29.93 -15.56 3.35
CA ARG A 431 -29.66 -15.40 1.90
C ARG A 431 -28.58 -16.34 1.38
N LEU A 432 -27.53 -16.59 2.16
CA LEU A 432 -26.49 -17.55 1.79
C LEU A 432 -27.02 -18.99 1.80
N ALA A 433 -27.92 -19.33 2.72
CA ALA A 433 -28.60 -20.62 2.72
C ALA A 433 -29.46 -20.81 1.45
N GLU A 434 -30.22 -19.77 1.07
CA GLU A 434 -30.99 -19.73 -0.19
C GLU A 434 -30.06 -19.90 -1.40
N ALA A 435 -28.99 -19.11 -1.48
CA ALA A 435 -28.00 -19.16 -2.55
C ALA A 435 -27.40 -20.55 -2.74
N ARG A 436 -27.02 -21.21 -1.64
CA ARG A 436 -26.51 -22.58 -1.65
C ARG A 436 -27.52 -23.56 -2.24
N SER A 437 -28.79 -23.43 -1.87
CA SER A 437 -29.86 -24.33 -2.37
C SER A 437 -30.14 -24.17 -3.86
N GLU A 438 -29.97 -22.97 -4.42
CA GLU A 438 -30.30 -22.65 -5.82
C GLU A 438 -29.14 -22.81 -6.81
N SER A 439 -27.89 -22.77 -6.31
CA SER A 439 -26.71 -22.60 -7.14
C SER A 439 -25.46 -23.32 -6.66
N ASP A 440 -25.54 -24.08 -5.57
CA ASP A 440 -24.39 -24.72 -4.89
C ASP A 440 -23.30 -23.73 -4.45
N LEU A 441 -23.59 -22.43 -4.44
CA LEU A 441 -22.66 -21.40 -3.99
C LEU A 441 -22.33 -21.59 -2.51
N GLN A 442 -21.05 -21.71 -2.20
CA GLN A 442 -20.54 -21.92 -0.86
C GLN A 442 -19.23 -21.15 -0.65
N PHE A 443 -19.06 -20.61 0.56
CA PHE A 443 -17.85 -19.93 1.01
C PHE A 443 -17.15 -20.76 2.10
N ASP A 444 -15.87 -20.51 2.34
CA ASP A 444 -15.09 -21.17 3.40
C ASP A 444 -15.11 -20.37 4.70
N ARG A 445 -15.23 -19.04 4.60
CA ARG A 445 -15.15 -18.10 5.72
C ARG A 445 -16.27 -17.07 5.66
N PHE A 446 -16.71 -16.62 6.82
CA PHE A 446 -17.64 -15.50 7.00
C PHE A 446 -17.01 -14.50 7.98
N SER A 447 -16.70 -13.28 7.52
CA SER A 447 -16.17 -12.22 8.38
C SER A 447 -17.27 -11.58 9.21
N VAL A 448 -16.94 -11.12 10.41
CA VAL A 448 -17.78 -10.25 11.24
C VAL A 448 -16.96 -9.00 11.55
N ASP A 449 -17.54 -7.85 11.25
CA ASP A 449 -16.88 -6.54 11.23
C ASP A 449 -17.51 -5.62 12.29
N PHE A 450 -16.72 -4.70 12.83
CA PHE A 450 -17.15 -3.75 13.87
C PHE A 450 -17.81 -4.36 15.11
N TRP A 451 -17.68 -5.65 15.43
CA TRP A 451 -18.38 -6.35 16.53
C TRP A 451 -18.02 -5.90 17.96
N VAL A 452 -16.91 -5.21 18.15
CA VAL A 452 -16.27 -4.93 19.46
C VAL A 452 -17.17 -4.11 20.39
N ASP A 453 -17.26 -4.50 21.67
CA ASP A 453 -17.78 -3.65 22.75
C ASP A 453 -16.76 -2.55 23.08
N LYS A 454 -17.13 -1.28 22.86
CA LYS A 454 -16.24 -0.13 23.10
C LYS A 454 -15.75 0.02 24.53
N LYS A 455 -16.46 -0.54 25.51
CA LYS A 455 -16.10 -0.51 26.94
C LYS A 455 -15.35 -1.76 27.38
N GLY A 456 -15.31 -2.78 26.52
CA GLY A 456 -14.81 -4.11 26.82
C GLY A 456 -13.29 -4.23 26.75
N ASP A 457 -12.84 -5.47 26.70
CA ASP A 457 -11.44 -5.90 26.71
C ASP A 457 -11.06 -6.68 25.44
N LEU A 458 -11.86 -6.54 24.37
CA LEU A 458 -11.79 -7.27 23.11
C LEU A 458 -12.24 -8.74 23.19
N THR A 459 -12.72 -9.26 24.32
CA THR A 459 -13.31 -10.62 24.37
C THR A 459 -14.81 -10.62 24.10
N GLY A 460 -15.51 -9.57 24.52
CA GLY A 460 -16.96 -9.43 24.37
C GLY A 460 -17.38 -8.72 23.07
N PHE A 461 -18.53 -9.14 22.56
CA PHE A 461 -19.25 -8.45 21.49
C PHE A 461 -20.09 -7.32 22.09
N ASP A 462 -20.33 -6.27 21.30
CA ASP A 462 -21.18 -5.16 21.70
C ASP A 462 -22.58 -5.65 22.11
N PRO A 463 -23.01 -5.45 23.37
CA PRO A 463 -24.24 -6.06 23.87
C PRO A 463 -25.50 -5.42 23.30
N CYS A 464 -25.41 -4.24 22.69
CA CYS A 464 -26.56 -3.59 22.05
C CYS A 464 -26.79 -4.17 20.65
N ARG A 465 -25.73 -4.41 19.88
CA ARG A 465 -25.80 -4.94 18.51
C ARG A 465 -25.82 -6.47 18.46
N PHE A 466 -25.28 -7.12 19.48
CA PHE A 466 -25.22 -8.57 19.64
C PHE A 466 -25.77 -8.99 21.01
N PRO A 467 -27.09 -8.80 21.26
CA PRO A 467 -27.70 -9.06 22.56
C PRO A 467 -27.56 -10.50 23.04
N ASN A 468 -27.36 -11.46 22.12
CA ASN A 468 -27.14 -12.87 22.47
C ASN A 468 -25.65 -13.29 22.42
N GLY A 469 -24.74 -12.33 22.22
CA GLY A 469 -23.31 -12.57 22.03
C GLY A 469 -22.99 -13.30 20.72
N PHE A 470 -21.74 -13.78 20.60
CA PHE A 470 -21.25 -14.37 19.35
C PHE A 470 -21.65 -15.82 19.11
N VAL A 471 -21.82 -16.61 20.18
CA VAL A 471 -21.99 -18.07 20.10
C VAL A 471 -23.16 -18.50 19.19
N PRO A 472 -24.37 -17.92 19.28
CA PRO A 472 -25.46 -18.29 18.38
C PRO A 472 -25.18 -17.98 16.91
N LEU A 473 -24.58 -16.81 16.63
CA LEU A 473 -24.19 -16.40 15.28
C LEU A 473 -23.13 -17.35 14.70
N ARG A 474 -22.11 -17.67 15.49
CA ARG A 474 -21.06 -18.65 15.16
C ARG A 474 -21.66 -20.00 14.77
N ASP A 475 -22.64 -20.48 15.52
CA ASP A 475 -23.25 -21.79 15.25
C ASP A 475 -24.04 -21.79 13.94
N ARG A 476 -24.68 -20.67 13.57
CA ARG A 476 -25.29 -20.50 12.24
C ARG A 476 -24.27 -20.45 11.11
N ILE A 477 -23.17 -19.72 11.28
CA ILE A 477 -22.06 -19.69 10.31
C ILE A 477 -21.56 -21.12 10.04
N ARG A 478 -21.34 -21.90 11.09
CA ARG A 478 -20.90 -23.30 10.99
C ARG A 478 -21.95 -24.22 10.37
N ALA A 479 -23.23 -24.00 10.63
CA ALA A 479 -24.31 -24.79 10.01
C ALA A 479 -24.32 -24.66 8.47
N LEU A 480 -23.81 -23.54 7.93
CA LEU A 480 -23.61 -23.35 6.49
C LEU A 480 -22.27 -23.90 5.97
N GLY A 481 -21.43 -24.47 6.84
CA GLY A 481 -20.13 -25.03 6.49
C GLY A 481 -19.02 -23.99 6.34
N MET A 482 -19.16 -22.83 6.97
CA MET A 482 -18.14 -21.77 7.01
C MET A 482 -17.46 -21.71 8.37
N ASP A 483 -16.21 -21.25 8.40
CA ASP A 483 -15.56 -20.86 9.65
C ASP A 483 -15.74 -19.37 9.94
N PRO A 484 -15.93 -18.99 11.22
CA PRO A 484 -16.05 -17.60 11.63
C PRO A 484 -14.73 -16.82 11.48
N GLY A 485 -14.84 -15.58 11.02
CA GLY A 485 -13.77 -14.58 10.99
C GLY A 485 -14.13 -13.32 11.76
N LEU A 486 -13.11 -12.56 12.16
CA LEU A 486 -13.26 -11.26 12.83
C LEU A 486 -12.36 -10.21 12.19
N TRP A 487 -12.91 -9.04 11.87
CA TRP A 487 -12.13 -7.83 11.62
C TRP A 487 -11.85 -7.08 12.92
N ILE A 488 -10.69 -6.44 12.99
CA ILE A 488 -10.25 -5.64 14.13
C ILE A 488 -9.39 -4.47 13.67
N ASP A 489 -9.62 -3.32 14.30
CA ASP A 489 -8.68 -2.21 14.25
C ASP A 489 -7.47 -2.42 15.17
N SER A 490 -6.28 -2.34 14.60
CA SER A 490 -5.00 -2.54 15.26
C SER A 490 -4.50 -1.36 16.07
N SER A 491 -5.03 -0.14 15.94
CA SER A 491 -4.50 1.00 16.71
C SER A 491 -5.50 2.14 16.92
N MET A 492 -6.40 2.40 15.98
CA MET A 492 -7.35 3.49 15.95
C MET A 492 -8.48 3.27 16.97
N SER A 493 -8.37 3.95 18.11
CA SER A 493 -9.26 3.76 19.26
C SER A 493 -10.76 3.82 18.95
N GLY A 494 -11.20 4.76 18.09
CA GLY A 494 -12.62 4.97 17.80
C GLY A 494 -13.34 3.77 17.17
N TRP A 495 -12.59 2.83 16.58
CA TRP A 495 -13.10 1.61 15.95
C TRP A 495 -12.90 0.34 16.79
N HIS A 496 -12.33 0.45 17.99
CA HIS A 496 -12.31 -0.64 18.98
C HIS A 496 -12.71 -0.12 20.37
N ILE A 497 -11.87 -0.31 21.41
CA ILE A 497 -12.25 -0.13 22.81
C ILE A 497 -11.98 1.28 23.38
N LEU A 498 -12.30 2.34 22.63
CA LEU A 498 -12.05 3.75 23.03
C LEU A 498 -12.64 4.10 24.41
N ASP A 499 -13.79 3.53 24.78
CA ASP A 499 -14.48 3.86 26.03
C ASP A 499 -13.90 3.09 27.23
N ASN A 500 -12.91 2.21 27.02
CA ASN A 500 -12.19 1.54 28.10
C ASN A 500 -11.14 2.49 28.71
N PRO A 501 -11.31 2.94 29.97
CA PRO A 501 -10.38 3.90 30.58
C PRO A 501 -8.96 3.35 30.77
N ALA A 502 -8.78 2.02 30.77
CA ALA A 502 -7.47 1.39 30.96
C ALA A 502 -6.50 1.65 29.80
N ILE A 503 -7.02 1.94 28.59
CA ILE A 503 -6.20 2.12 27.39
C ILE A 503 -5.76 3.57 27.16
N VAL A 504 -6.28 4.56 27.90
CA VAL A 504 -5.93 5.98 27.71
C VAL A 504 -4.42 6.21 27.84
N ARG A 505 -3.77 5.49 28.75
CA ARG A 505 -2.31 5.58 28.95
C ARG A 505 -1.48 4.99 27.81
N THR A 506 -2.10 4.21 26.92
CA THR A 506 -1.39 3.57 25.80
C THR A 506 -1.47 4.40 24.53
N PHE A 507 -2.10 5.59 24.54
CA PHE A 507 -2.14 6.43 23.35
C PHE A 507 -0.76 6.88 22.87
N THR A 508 -0.62 7.01 21.55
CA THR A 508 0.63 7.33 20.85
C THR A 508 1.11 8.78 21.01
N HIS A 509 0.34 9.63 21.69
CA HIS A 509 0.59 11.06 21.81
C HIS A 509 0.58 11.51 23.27
N ASN A 510 1.18 12.68 23.51
CA ASN A 510 0.98 13.40 24.76
C ASN A 510 -0.43 14.03 24.77
N PRO A 511 -1.25 13.85 25.83
CA PRO A 511 -2.58 14.47 25.95
C PRO A 511 -2.66 15.99 25.76
N ALA A 512 -1.55 16.72 25.93
CA ALA A 512 -1.48 18.16 25.64
C ALA A 512 -1.53 18.46 24.12
N PHE A 513 -1.22 17.47 23.29
CA PHE A 513 -1.19 17.53 21.83
C PHE A 513 -2.11 16.47 21.20
N THR A 514 -3.34 16.34 21.70
CA THR A 514 -4.32 15.40 21.11
C THR A 514 -4.65 15.76 19.67
N PRO A 515 -4.22 14.94 18.69
CA PRO A 515 -4.57 15.18 17.31
C PRO A 515 -6.06 14.93 17.12
N LYS A 516 -6.72 15.79 16.34
CA LYS A 516 -8.13 15.63 16.01
C LYS A 516 -8.29 14.72 14.80
N PHE A 517 -7.91 13.46 14.95
CA PHE A 517 -8.27 12.45 13.97
C PHE A 517 -9.77 12.21 14.04
N TRP A 518 -10.44 12.13 12.88
CA TRP A 518 -11.87 11.81 12.80
C TRP A 518 -12.20 10.48 13.49
N SER A 519 -11.20 9.61 13.59
CA SER A 519 -11.27 8.27 14.15
C SER A 519 -10.88 8.16 15.63
N GLY A 520 -10.57 9.27 16.29
CA GLY A 520 -10.01 9.26 17.65
C GLY A 520 -8.51 8.90 17.69
N PRO A 521 -7.92 8.87 18.90
CA PRO A 521 -6.48 8.66 19.08
C PRO A 521 -6.02 7.24 18.71
N PHE A 522 -4.72 7.07 18.46
CA PHE A 522 -4.15 5.75 18.22
C PHE A 522 -3.52 5.17 19.49
N THR A 523 -3.57 3.85 19.65
CA THR A 523 -2.94 3.09 20.74
C THR A 523 -1.60 2.51 20.30
N CYS A 524 -0.62 2.57 21.19
CA CYS A 524 0.71 2.02 20.99
C CYS A 524 0.72 0.51 21.26
N ARG A 525 0.94 -0.29 20.23
CA ARG A 525 0.95 -1.77 20.31
C ARG A 525 2.17 -2.37 21.03
N ALA A 526 3.11 -1.52 21.46
CA ALA A 526 4.23 -1.91 22.32
C ALA A 526 3.93 -1.79 23.83
N THR A 527 2.79 -1.21 24.23
CA THR A 527 2.54 -0.79 25.62
C THR A 527 1.34 -1.49 26.27
N ASP A 528 1.44 -1.77 27.57
CA ASP A 528 0.35 -2.40 28.33
C ASP A 528 -0.67 -1.37 28.87
N PRO A 529 -1.98 -1.71 28.86
CA PRO A 529 -2.50 -3.06 28.72
C PRO A 529 -2.85 -3.45 27.29
N ILE A 530 -2.83 -2.54 26.31
CA ILE A 530 -3.34 -2.84 24.96
C ILE A 530 -2.60 -4.00 24.30
N ARG A 531 -1.27 -4.06 24.46
CA ARG A 531 -0.45 -5.16 23.96
C ARG A 531 -0.95 -6.51 24.49
N THR A 532 -1.06 -6.65 25.81
CA THR A 532 -1.57 -7.87 26.47
C THR A 532 -3.03 -8.17 26.11
N LEU A 533 -3.90 -7.17 26.03
CA LEU A 533 -5.32 -7.35 25.72
C LEU A 533 -5.52 -8.00 24.37
N PHE A 534 -4.87 -7.51 23.32
CA PHE A 534 -4.97 -8.12 21.99
C PHE A 534 -4.48 -9.57 21.97
N CYS A 535 -3.30 -9.85 22.54
CA CYS A 535 -2.81 -11.23 22.62
C CYS A 535 -3.83 -12.14 23.32
N THR A 536 -4.30 -11.73 24.49
CA THR A 536 -5.21 -12.53 25.32
C THR A 536 -6.56 -12.74 24.62
N ALA A 537 -7.14 -11.68 24.08
CA ALA A 537 -8.47 -11.69 23.49
C ALA A 537 -8.53 -12.48 22.17
N PHE A 538 -7.56 -12.29 21.26
CA PHE A 538 -7.62 -13.00 19.99
C PHE A 538 -7.29 -14.48 20.12
N ARG A 539 -6.43 -14.85 21.08
CA ARG A 539 -6.26 -16.27 21.45
C ARG A 539 -7.53 -16.85 22.07
N HIS A 540 -8.26 -16.07 22.87
CA HIS A 540 -9.56 -16.46 23.38
C HIS A 540 -10.56 -16.72 22.23
N HIS A 541 -10.67 -15.83 21.25
CA HIS A 541 -11.54 -16.03 20.07
C HIS A 541 -11.16 -17.25 19.24
N VAL A 542 -9.86 -17.47 19.01
CA VAL A 542 -9.35 -18.65 18.29
C VAL A 542 -9.67 -19.95 19.04
N ARG A 543 -9.53 -19.96 20.36
CA ARG A 543 -9.74 -21.15 21.22
C ARG A 543 -11.21 -21.44 21.51
N GLU A 544 -11.93 -20.47 22.06
CA GLU A 544 -13.28 -20.64 22.59
C GLU A 544 -14.35 -20.48 21.51
N HIS A 545 -14.16 -19.54 20.59
CA HIS A 545 -15.08 -19.30 19.50
C HIS A 545 -14.68 -20.00 18.19
N GLY A 546 -13.49 -20.58 18.12
CA GLY A 546 -13.00 -21.29 16.95
C GLY A 546 -12.91 -20.41 15.70
N VAL A 547 -12.52 -19.15 15.89
CA VAL A 547 -12.23 -18.21 14.79
C VAL A 547 -11.05 -18.71 13.96
N ARG A 548 -11.18 -18.65 12.63
CA ARG A 548 -10.16 -19.11 11.66
C ARG A 548 -9.79 -18.05 10.62
N LEU A 549 -10.28 -16.83 10.80
CA LEU A 549 -9.90 -15.67 10.00
C LEU A 549 -9.79 -14.45 10.93
N LEU A 550 -8.65 -13.76 10.90
CA LEU A 550 -8.45 -12.50 11.62
C LEU A 550 -7.91 -11.45 10.65
N LYS A 551 -8.62 -10.33 10.53
CA LYS A 551 -8.26 -9.19 9.66
C LYS A 551 -7.85 -8.00 10.54
N PHE A 552 -6.60 -7.60 10.48
CA PHE A 552 -6.01 -6.54 11.30
C PHE A 552 -5.79 -5.27 10.50
N ASP A 553 -6.42 -4.16 10.89
CA ASP A 553 -6.46 -2.93 10.11
C ASP A 553 -5.84 -1.72 10.83
N ASN A 554 -5.47 -0.67 10.10
CA ASN A 554 -5.01 0.63 10.64
C ASN A 554 -3.88 0.58 11.69
N LEU A 555 -2.79 -0.16 11.44
CA LEU A 555 -1.63 -0.16 12.34
C LEU A 555 -0.93 1.20 12.36
N ARG A 556 -0.88 1.84 13.54
CA ARG A 556 -0.05 3.02 13.80
C ARG A 556 1.32 2.56 14.31
N ALA A 557 2.31 2.53 13.42
CA ALA A 557 3.66 2.05 13.71
C ALA A 557 4.60 3.10 14.35
N ILE A 558 4.09 4.24 14.84
CA ILE A 558 4.89 5.27 15.51
C ILE A 558 4.14 5.80 16.73
N CYS A 559 4.88 6.00 17.81
CA CYS A 559 4.46 6.60 19.06
C CYS A 559 5.39 7.75 19.45
N ASN A 560 4.82 8.92 19.74
CA ASN A 560 5.52 10.11 20.25
C ASN A 560 5.31 10.31 21.76
N ASN A 561 4.61 9.39 22.43
CA ASN A 561 4.42 9.43 23.88
C ASN A 561 5.70 9.02 24.61
N ILE A 562 6.26 9.94 25.38
CA ILE A 562 7.55 9.76 26.08
C ILE A 562 7.42 8.97 27.39
N THR A 563 6.19 8.67 27.84
CA THR A 563 5.96 7.95 29.09
C THR A 563 5.94 6.42 28.91
N HIS A 564 6.13 5.94 27.68
CA HIS A 564 6.21 4.51 27.35
C HIS A 564 7.66 3.99 27.47
N ASP A 565 7.82 2.68 27.54
CA ASP A 565 9.13 2.04 27.78
C ASP A 565 10.11 2.14 26.60
N HIS A 566 9.61 2.46 25.40
CA HIS A 566 10.41 2.68 24.20
C HIS A 566 10.70 4.18 23.99
N LEU A 567 11.73 4.50 23.18
CA LEU A 567 11.96 5.88 22.76
C LEU A 567 10.88 6.33 21.75
N PRO A 568 10.55 7.63 21.69
CA PRO A 568 9.51 8.15 20.79
C PRO A 568 9.99 8.30 19.33
N GLY A 569 9.05 8.59 18.44
CA GLY A 569 9.28 8.85 17.02
C GLY A 569 9.77 7.60 16.30
N LEU A 570 10.77 7.75 15.43
CA LEU A 570 11.36 6.64 14.64
C LEU A 570 11.70 5.40 15.49
N TYR A 571 12.26 5.60 16.68
CA TYR A 571 12.71 4.53 17.57
C TYR A 571 11.57 3.69 18.18
N SER A 572 10.32 4.16 18.11
CA SER A 572 9.17 3.39 18.58
C SER A 572 8.73 2.29 17.58
N THR A 573 9.11 2.42 16.31
CA THR A 573 8.65 1.54 15.22
C THR A 573 8.98 0.08 15.48
N GLU A 574 10.24 -0.20 15.82
CA GLU A 574 10.71 -1.57 16.07
C GLU A 574 10.00 -2.19 17.28
N ALA A 575 9.86 -1.45 18.38
CA ALA A 575 9.15 -1.92 19.57
C ALA A 575 7.66 -2.22 19.29
N ILE A 576 7.00 -1.39 18.46
CA ILE A 576 5.61 -1.60 18.05
C ILE A 576 5.50 -2.84 17.16
N HIS A 577 6.36 -2.97 16.15
CA HIS A 577 6.39 -4.14 15.27
C HIS A 577 6.67 -5.43 16.06
N ASP A 578 7.62 -5.41 17.00
CA ASP A 578 7.92 -6.56 17.87
C ASP A 578 6.69 -6.98 18.69
N GLY A 579 5.97 -6.03 19.28
CA GLY A 579 4.73 -6.31 20.02
C GLY A 579 3.63 -6.93 19.14
N VAL A 580 3.55 -6.51 17.88
CA VAL A 580 2.60 -7.07 16.90
C VAL A 580 3.04 -8.46 16.43
N ARG A 581 4.32 -8.64 16.07
CA ARG A 581 4.88 -9.94 15.64
C ARG A 581 4.76 -10.99 16.73
N GLN A 582 5.02 -10.60 17.99
CA GLN A 582 4.79 -11.47 19.14
C GLN A 582 3.34 -11.98 19.16
N MET A 583 2.35 -11.09 19.01
CA MET A 583 0.94 -11.48 18.98
C MET A 583 0.62 -12.40 17.81
N LEU A 584 1.14 -12.12 16.60
CA LEU A 584 0.96 -12.99 15.43
C LEU A 584 1.56 -14.39 15.65
N HIS A 585 2.76 -14.49 16.26
CA HIS A 585 3.38 -15.77 16.61
C HIS A 585 2.59 -16.53 17.68
N GLU A 586 2.04 -15.82 18.66
CA GLU A 586 1.21 -16.44 19.69
C GLU A 586 -0.13 -16.94 19.14
N LEU A 587 -0.71 -16.28 18.13
CA LEU A 587 -1.89 -16.76 17.40
C LEU A 587 -1.55 -18.00 16.55
N ASP A 588 -0.43 -17.96 15.83
CA ASP A 588 0.06 -19.09 15.04
C ASP A 588 0.37 -20.32 15.92
N ALA A 589 0.89 -20.10 17.13
CA ALA A 589 1.12 -21.15 18.12
C ALA A 589 -0.19 -21.66 18.76
N GLU A 590 -1.20 -20.80 18.92
CA GLU A 590 -2.51 -21.17 19.45
C GLU A 590 -3.28 -22.06 18.46
N ASN A 591 -3.31 -21.68 17.19
CA ASN A 591 -3.85 -22.51 16.13
C ASN A 591 -3.25 -22.13 14.76
N PRO A 592 -2.45 -22.99 14.12
CA PRO A 592 -1.83 -22.65 12.84
C PRO A 592 -2.82 -22.48 11.69
N ASP A 593 -4.05 -23.03 11.78
CA ASP A 593 -5.09 -22.94 10.74
C ASP A 593 -5.77 -21.56 10.69
N VAL A 594 -5.47 -20.66 11.64
CA VAL A 594 -5.97 -19.28 11.57
C VAL A 594 -5.36 -18.57 10.37
N PHE A 595 -6.19 -18.00 9.51
CA PHE A 595 -5.75 -17.15 8.41
C PHE A 595 -5.60 -15.70 8.89
N LEU A 596 -4.42 -15.13 8.72
CA LEU A 596 -4.03 -13.81 9.23
C LEU A 596 -3.91 -12.82 8.06
N MET A 597 -4.80 -11.84 8.02
CA MET A 597 -4.82 -10.78 7.00
C MET A 597 -4.42 -9.45 7.61
N LEU A 598 -3.47 -8.76 6.98
CA LEU A 598 -2.94 -7.47 7.43
C LEU A 598 -3.36 -6.36 6.48
N TYR A 599 -4.06 -5.34 6.98
CA TYR A 599 -4.63 -4.29 6.16
C TYR A 599 -3.77 -3.02 6.25
N TRP A 600 -4.36 -1.85 6.46
CA TRP A 600 -3.70 -0.56 6.42
C TRP A 600 -2.60 -0.44 7.49
N GLY A 601 -1.44 0.10 7.10
CA GLY A 601 -0.30 0.34 8.01
C GLY A 601 0.74 -0.79 8.05
N TYR A 602 0.43 -1.96 7.49
CA TYR A 602 1.32 -3.13 7.42
C TYR A 602 2.18 -3.17 6.15
N ARG A 603 2.96 -2.10 5.94
CA ARG A 603 3.77 -1.94 4.73
C ARG A 603 5.12 -2.67 4.81
N SER A 604 5.24 -3.85 4.19
CA SER A 604 6.50 -4.52 3.81
C SER A 604 6.22 -5.97 3.34
N PRO A 605 6.95 -6.52 2.35
CA PRO A 605 6.93 -7.96 2.04
C PRO A 605 7.32 -8.85 3.22
N TRP A 606 8.11 -8.35 4.18
CA TRP A 606 8.59 -9.12 5.32
C TRP A 606 7.50 -9.48 6.33
N TRP A 607 6.38 -8.76 6.35
CA TRP A 607 5.21 -9.14 7.13
C TRP A 607 4.65 -10.51 6.74
N LEU A 608 4.86 -10.96 5.50
CA LEU A 608 4.41 -12.27 5.03
C LEU A 608 5.11 -13.43 5.71
N LEU A 609 6.22 -13.21 6.44
CA LEU A 609 6.82 -14.25 7.27
C LEU A 609 5.96 -14.55 8.51
N ASP A 610 5.17 -13.58 8.95
CA ASP A 610 4.38 -13.61 10.19
C ASP A 610 2.86 -13.68 9.93
N ALA A 611 2.39 -13.35 8.72
CA ALA A 611 0.98 -13.38 8.32
C ALA A 611 0.77 -13.92 6.89
N ASP A 612 -0.48 -14.21 6.51
CA ASP A 612 -0.78 -14.85 5.22
C ASP A 612 -0.90 -13.87 4.06
N THR A 613 -1.45 -12.69 4.31
CA THR A 613 -1.66 -11.66 3.29
C THR A 613 -1.47 -10.25 3.83
N LEU A 614 -1.18 -9.32 2.94
CA LEU A 614 -1.20 -7.88 3.16
C LEU A 614 -2.00 -7.17 2.07
N PHE A 615 -2.74 -6.17 2.49
CA PHE A 615 -3.51 -5.31 1.62
C PHE A 615 -2.65 -4.21 0.99
N GLU A 616 -1.66 -3.65 1.69
CA GLU A 616 -1.01 -2.41 1.25
C GLU A 616 0.14 -2.64 0.24
N PRO A 617 -0.01 -2.30 -1.05
CA PRO A 617 0.94 -2.58 -2.10
C PRO A 617 1.83 -1.36 -2.39
N GLY A 618 1.78 -0.33 -1.54
CA GLY A 618 2.47 0.94 -1.75
C GLY A 618 1.76 1.94 -2.67
N LEU A 619 0.50 1.72 -3.04
CA LEU A 619 -0.44 2.71 -3.61
C LEU A 619 -1.83 2.43 -3.02
N ALA A 620 -2.74 3.41 -3.04
CA ALA A 620 -4.13 3.13 -2.67
C ALA A 620 -4.75 2.08 -3.62
N ILE A 621 -5.21 0.94 -3.07
CA ILE A 621 -5.80 -0.19 -3.82
C ILE A 621 -7.07 -0.77 -3.21
N GLU A 622 -7.81 0.06 -2.51
CA GLU A 622 -9.13 -0.33 -2.10
C GLU A 622 -9.95 -0.63 -3.34
N ALA A 623 -10.61 -1.80 -3.40
CA ALA A 623 -11.45 -2.27 -4.53
C ALA A 623 -12.72 -1.42 -4.75
N ALA A 624 -12.60 -0.14 -4.45
CA ALA A 624 -13.57 0.93 -4.56
C ALA A 624 -12.98 2.17 -5.25
N THR A 625 -11.64 2.27 -5.36
CA THR A 625 -10.94 3.40 -5.98
C THR A 625 -10.75 3.20 -7.49
N PRO A 626 -11.40 4.01 -8.35
CA PRO A 626 -11.24 3.89 -9.79
C PRO A 626 -9.84 4.28 -10.29
N GLY A 627 -9.56 3.93 -11.54
CA GLY A 627 -8.38 4.33 -12.30
C GLY A 627 -8.31 5.84 -12.52
N ILE A 628 -7.15 6.31 -12.95
CA ILE A 628 -6.88 7.74 -13.18
C ILE A 628 -7.40 8.25 -14.53
N ARG A 629 -7.94 7.37 -15.38
CA ARG A 629 -8.46 7.71 -16.71
C ARG A 629 -9.93 7.30 -16.86
N PRO A 630 -10.68 7.99 -17.72
CA PRO A 630 -12.05 7.60 -18.05
C PRO A 630 -12.13 6.15 -18.52
N THR A 631 -13.08 5.42 -17.94
CA THR A 631 -13.48 4.08 -18.39
C THR A 631 -14.96 4.05 -18.74
N LEU A 632 -15.39 2.99 -19.43
CA LEU A 632 -16.80 2.83 -19.81
C LEU A 632 -17.71 2.58 -18.60
N TYR A 633 -17.24 1.82 -17.62
CA TYR A 633 -17.94 1.55 -16.37
C TYR A 633 -17.06 1.83 -15.15
N ALA A 634 -17.65 2.17 -14.01
CA ALA A 634 -16.89 2.41 -12.77
C ALA A 634 -16.01 1.22 -12.40
N ARG A 635 -16.55 -0.01 -12.50
CA ARG A 635 -15.81 -1.23 -12.16
C ARG A 635 -14.64 -1.53 -13.11
N ASP A 636 -14.71 -1.08 -14.37
CA ASP A 636 -13.57 -1.19 -15.29
C ASP A 636 -12.42 -0.28 -14.80
N GLY A 637 -12.78 0.91 -14.29
CA GLY A 637 -11.86 1.83 -13.63
C GLY A 637 -11.24 1.22 -12.37
N VAL A 638 -12.05 0.62 -11.49
CA VAL A 638 -11.55 -0.08 -10.29
C VAL A 638 -10.59 -1.21 -10.69
N THR A 639 -10.97 -2.04 -11.65
CA THR A 639 -10.16 -3.17 -12.15
C THR A 639 -8.81 -2.69 -12.67
N GLN A 640 -8.81 -1.67 -13.54
CA GLN A 640 -7.60 -1.04 -14.01
C GLN A 640 -6.76 -0.47 -12.86
N GLY A 641 -7.41 0.20 -11.91
CA GLY A 641 -6.77 0.78 -10.75
C GLY A 641 -6.01 -0.23 -9.89
N LEU A 642 -6.63 -1.39 -9.66
CA LEU A 642 -6.02 -2.52 -8.97
C LEU A 642 -4.84 -3.08 -9.78
N ASP A 643 -4.94 -3.18 -11.11
CA ASP A 643 -3.87 -3.74 -11.95
C ASP A 643 -2.65 -2.82 -12.06
N LEU A 644 -2.86 -1.50 -12.10
CA LEU A 644 -1.79 -0.49 -12.00
C LEU A 644 -0.96 -0.71 -10.73
N ALA A 645 -1.65 -0.85 -9.61
CA ALA A 645 -1.01 -1.00 -8.32
C ALA A 645 -0.47 -2.42 -8.06
N HIS A 646 -1.11 -3.45 -8.61
CA HIS A 646 -0.56 -4.80 -8.60
C HIS A 646 0.79 -4.85 -9.31
N ARG A 647 0.92 -4.13 -10.44
CA ARG A 647 2.18 -3.97 -11.18
C ARG A 647 3.19 -3.08 -10.46
N TRP A 648 2.72 -2.00 -9.81
CA TRP A 648 3.58 -1.15 -8.97
C TRP A 648 4.27 -1.96 -7.87
N CYS A 649 3.51 -2.85 -7.26
CA CYS A 649 3.91 -3.63 -6.10
C CYS A 649 4.59 -4.96 -6.49
N ALA A 650 5.61 -4.85 -7.32
CA ALA A 650 6.26 -6.03 -7.89
C ALA A 650 7.12 -6.80 -6.88
N ASP A 651 7.47 -6.21 -5.73
CA ASP A 651 8.28 -6.86 -4.67
C ASP A 651 7.48 -7.81 -3.77
N LEU A 652 6.17 -7.97 -4.03
CA LEU A 652 5.27 -8.81 -3.25
C LEU A 652 4.81 -10.01 -4.06
N PRO A 653 4.90 -11.24 -3.52
CA PRO A 653 4.35 -12.41 -4.21
C PRO A 653 2.83 -12.26 -4.33
N ALA A 654 2.27 -12.64 -5.48
CA ALA A 654 0.83 -12.55 -5.76
C ALA A 654 -0.03 -13.14 -4.63
N ILE A 655 0.37 -14.31 -4.11
CA ILE A 655 -0.34 -15.02 -3.05
C ILE A 655 -0.34 -14.29 -1.69
N GLY A 656 0.55 -13.31 -1.52
CA GLY A 656 0.59 -12.48 -0.31
C GLY A 656 -0.22 -11.19 -0.44
N LYS A 657 -0.81 -10.89 -1.61
CA LYS A 657 -1.57 -9.66 -1.84
C LYS A 657 -3.06 -9.88 -1.57
N ASP A 658 -3.67 -8.93 -0.87
CA ASP A 658 -5.12 -8.80 -0.75
C ASP A 658 -5.58 -7.51 -1.46
N SER A 659 -6.64 -7.60 -2.26
CA SER A 659 -7.27 -6.48 -2.98
C SER A 659 -8.59 -6.04 -2.36
N LEU A 660 -9.08 -6.75 -1.34
CA LEU A 660 -10.47 -6.68 -0.86
C LEU A 660 -11.49 -7.20 -1.87
N GLY A 661 -11.06 -7.91 -2.91
CA GLY A 661 -11.93 -8.60 -3.86
C GLY A 661 -12.92 -7.71 -4.60
N VAL A 662 -14.21 -8.09 -4.59
CA VAL A 662 -15.26 -7.46 -5.41
C VAL A 662 -16.39 -6.94 -4.55
N TRP A 663 -16.61 -5.63 -4.68
CA TRP A 663 -17.52 -4.83 -3.89
C TRP A 663 -18.87 -4.70 -4.58
N LEU A 664 -19.94 -5.29 -4.00
CA LEU A 664 -21.28 -5.37 -4.58
C LEU A 664 -22.28 -4.40 -3.94
N SER A 665 -21.87 -3.66 -2.91
CA SER A 665 -22.76 -2.79 -2.15
C SER A 665 -23.11 -1.49 -2.91
N SER A 666 -24.28 -0.95 -2.59
CA SER A 666 -24.75 0.36 -3.06
C SER A 666 -24.34 1.51 -2.13
N TRP A 667 -23.68 1.21 -1.01
CA TRP A 667 -23.24 2.21 -0.04
C TRP A 667 -22.10 3.09 -0.56
N ASP A 668 -22.17 4.40 -0.27
CA ASP A 668 -21.23 5.42 -0.75
C ASP A 668 -19.77 5.14 -0.38
N TRP A 669 -19.50 4.59 0.82
CA TRP A 669 -18.14 4.18 1.16
C TRP A 669 -17.68 2.97 0.35
N ASN A 670 -18.60 2.08 -0.03
CA ASN A 670 -18.32 0.88 -0.81
C ASN A 670 -18.39 1.16 -2.33
N SER A 671 -17.90 2.32 -2.78
CA SER A 671 -17.95 2.83 -4.18
C SER A 671 -19.33 3.00 -4.83
N GLY A 672 -20.43 2.52 -4.22
CA GLY A 672 -21.78 2.66 -4.75
C GLY A 672 -22.01 2.02 -6.13
N ILE A 673 -21.20 1.05 -6.55
CA ILE A 673 -21.25 0.45 -7.90
C ILE A 673 -22.36 -0.60 -8.01
N GLY A 674 -22.69 -1.30 -6.91
CA GLY A 674 -23.67 -2.39 -6.95
C GLY A 674 -23.21 -3.58 -7.82
N PRO A 675 -24.12 -4.37 -8.40
CA PRO A 675 -23.76 -5.54 -9.21
C PRO A 675 -23.24 -5.21 -10.62
N GLU A 676 -23.14 -3.93 -11.03
CA GLU A 676 -22.72 -3.57 -12.38
C GLU A 676 -21.32 -4.15 -12.70
N ARG A 677 -21.24 -5.01 -13.72
CA ARG A 677 -20.03 -5.69 -14.20
C ARG A 677 -19.27 -6.54 -13.15
N TRP A 678 -19.91 -6.95 -12.06
CA TRP A 678 -19.23 -7.67 -10.96
C TRP A 678 -18.40 -8.89 -11.45
N ALA A 679 -18.93 -9.68 -12.40
CA ALA A 679 -18.27 -10.89 -12.88
C ALA A 679 -16.94 -10.61 -13.60
N ALA A 680 -16.86 -9.53 -14.39
CA ALA A 680 -15.62 -9.13 -15.07
C ALA A 680 -14.54 -8.72 -14.05
N GLY A 681 -14.93 -7.94 -13.03
CA GLY A 681 -14.04 -7.59 -11.92
C GLY A 681 -13.58 -8.81 -11.14
N PHE A 682 -14.49 -9.77 -10.88
CA PHE A 682 -14.20 -11.00 -10.15
C PHE A 682 -13.25 -11.91 -10.91
N VAL A 683 -13.42 -12.06 -12.23
CA VAL A 683 -12.48 -12.79 -13.10
C VAL A 683 -11.07 -12.21 -13.00
N MET A 684 -10.94 -10.88 -13.13
CA MET A 684 -9.63 -10.23 -13.05
C MET A 684 -9.02 -10.35 -11.66
N ASP A 685 -9.84 -10.33 -10.61
CA ASP A 685 -9.38 -10.50 -9.23
C ASP A 685 -8.82 -11.89 -8.96
N LEU A 686 -9.55 -12.95 -9.34
CA LEU A 686 -9.05 -14.33 -9.26
C LEU A 686 -7.74 -14.50 -10.05
N ALA A 687 -7.66 -13.87 -11.22
CA ALA A 687 -6.51 -13.97 -12.11
C ALA A 687 -5.26 -13.26 -11.60
N ARG A 688 -5.34 -12.35 -10.61
CA ARG A 688 -4.15 -11.73 -9.99
C ARG A 688 -3.32 -12.71 -9.15
N GLY A 689 -3.85 -13.88 -8.82
CA GLY A 689 -3.10 -14.96 -8.18
C GLY A 689 -2.96 -14.86 -6.65
N SER A 690 -3.82 -14.06 -5.99
CA SER A 690 -3.94 -14.03 -4.53
C SER A 690 -4.46 -15.35 -3.94
N LEU A 691 -5.04 -16.20 -4.78
CA LEU A 691 -5.83 -17.36 -4.39
C LEU A 691 -6.95 -17.03 -3.36
N LEU A 692 -7.48 -15.80 -3.42
CA LEU A 692 -8.63 -15.37 -2.65
C LEU A 692 -9.81 -15.10 -3.58
N ALA A 693 -11.00 -15.42 -3.11
CA ALA A 693 -12.27 -15.08 -3.73
C ALA A 693 -13.14 -14.39 -2.67
N GLN A 694 -13.21 -13.06 -2.72
CA GLN A 694 -13.75 -12.24 -1.64
C GLN A 694 -14.84 -11.27 -2.11
N PRO A 695 -16.11 -11.70 -2.22
CA PRO A 695 -17.22 -10.79 -2.47
C PRO A 695 -17.65 -10.05 -1.19
N TRP A 696 -17.80 -8.72 -1.31
CA TRP A 696 -18.40 -7.85 -0.29
C TRP A 696 -19.83 -7.52 -0.68
N SER A 697 -20.77 -7.75 0.24
CA SER A 697 -22.18 -7.90 -0.12
C SER A 697 -23.04 -6.67 0.20
N ASP A 698 -24.17 -6.62 -0.53
CA ASP A 698 -25.37 -5.82 -0.27
C ASP A 698 -26.48 -6.71 0.33
N PRO A 699 -27.59 -6.20 0.91
CA PRO A 699 -28.70 -7.02 1.40
C PRO A 699 -29.35 -7.93 0.33
N THR A 700 -29.32 -7.53 -0.94
CA THR A 700 -29.88 -8.31 -2.07
C THR A 700 -28.86 -9.22 -2.76
N PHE A 701 -27.57 -9.10 -2.39
CA PHE A 701 -26.40 -9.82 -2.89
C PHE A 701 -26.26 -9.92 -4.43
N LEU A 702 -26.90 -10.90 -5.07
CA LEU A 702 -26.88 -11.21 -6.50
C LEU A 702 -28.14 -12.01 -6.84
N ASP A 703 -28.64 -11.96 -8.07
CA ASP A 703 -29.76 -12.83 -8.49
C ASP A 703 -29.33 -14.29 -8.73
N ALA A 704 -30.28 -15.21 -8.94
CA ALA A 704 -29.98 -16.64 -9.08
C ALA A 704 -29.03 -16.97 -10.26
N PRO A 705 -29.20 -16.42 -11.49
CA PRO A 705 -28.21 -16.54 -12.55
C PRO A 705 -26.81 -16.05 -12.17
N GLN A 706 -26.71 -14.89 -11.52
CA GLN A 706 -25.43 -14.33 -11.09
C GLN A 706 -24.77 -15.19 -10.00
N ARG A 707 -25.54 -15.70 -9.03
CA ARG A 707 -25.06 -16.64 -8.01
C ARG A 707 -24.51 -17.93 -8.63
N ARG A 708 -25.18 -18.48 -9.64
CA ARG A 708 -24.66 -19.63 -10.42
C ARG A 708 -23.36 -19.31 -11.15
N CYS A 709 -23.26 -18.13 -11.76
CA CYS A 709 -22.02 -17.68 -12.39
C CYS A 709 -20.88 -17.59 -11.36
N MET A 710 -21.13 -17.06 -10.17
CA MET A 710 -20.12 -17.01 -9.10
C MET A 710 -19.71 -18.41 -8.64
N ALA A 711 -20.67 -19.32 -8.47
CA ALA A 711 -20.40 -20.71 -8.09
C ALA A 711 -19.53 -21.41 -9.14
N ASP A 712 -19.81 -21.22 -10.44
CA ASP A 712 -18.99 -21.76 -11.52
C ASP A 712 -17.56 -21.21 -11.50
N LEU A 713 -17.40 -19.89 -11.35
CA LEU A 713 -16.08 -19.26 -11.27
C LEU A 713 -15.29 -19.75 -10.06
N ILE A 714 -15.92 -19.90 -8.89
CA ILE A 714 -15.30 -20.48 -7.68
C ILE A 714 -14.93 -21.95 -7.90
N ALA A 715 -15.80 -22.74 -8.55
CA ALA A 715 -15.51 -24.14 -8.85
C ALA A 715 -14.32 -24.28 -9.81
N LEU A 716 -14.25 -23.44 -10.85
CA LEU A 716 -13.11 -23.37 -11.77
C LEU A 716 -11.84 -22.97 -11.03
N PHE A 717 -11.94 -21.95 -10.18
CA PHE A 717 -10.84 -21.44 -9.36
C PHE A 717 -10.25 -22.51 -8.44
N ARG A 718 -11.11 -23.29 -7.77
CA ARG A 718 -10.69 -24.45 -6.96
C ARG A 718 -10.08 -25.56 -7.81
N ARG A 719 -10.70 -25.88 -8.95
CA ARG A 719 -10.26 -26.96 -9.84
C ARG A 719 -8.90 -26.69 -10.48
N LEU A 720 -8.62 -25.43 -10.82
CA LEU A 720 -7.41 -24.99 -11.51
C LEU A 720 -6.48 -24.19 -10.60
N ALA A 721 -6.52 -24.47 -9.30
CA ALA A 721 -5.71 -23.80 -8.27
C ALA A 721 -4.23 -23.67 -8.66
N GLY A 722 -3.63 -24.74 -9.21
CA GLY A 722 -2.24 -24.76 -9.65
C GLY A 722 -1.93 -23.73 -10.74
N CYS A 723 -2.88 -23.48 -11.66
CA CYS A 723 -2.76 -22.44 -12.66
C CYS A 723 -2.84 -21.05 -12.01
N PHE A 724 -3.89 -20.77 -11.24
CA PHE A 724 -4.09 -19.45 -10.60
C PHE A 724 -2.95 -19.07 -9.64
N ALA A 725 -2.37 -20.04 -8.93
CA ALA A 725 -1.26 -19.83 -8.00
C ALA A 725 0.02 -19.31 -8.68
N GLY A 726 0.22 -19.70 -9.95
CA GLY A 726 1.35 -19.31 -10.79
C GLY A 726 1.05 -18.17 -11.75
N SER A 727 -0.02 -17.39 -11.49
CA SER A 727 -0.42 -16.31 -12.37
C SER A 727 0.59 -15.17 -12.43
N ARG A 728 0.79 -14.61 -13.62
CA ARG A 728 1.64 -13.43 -13.87
C ARG A 728 1.01 -12.54 -14.94
N LEU A 729 1.32 -11.25 -14.87
CA LEU A 729 0.93 -10.28 -15.89
C LEU A 729 1.58 -10.65 -17.24
N VAL A 730 0.81 -10.56 -18.32
CA VAL A 730 1.23 -10.80 -19.71
C VAL A 730 0.73 -9.69 -20.64
N LEU A 731 1.29 -9.65 -21.84
CA LEU A 731 0.96 -8.68 -22.91
C LEU A 731 1.41 -7.25 -22.58
N GLY A 732 0.51 -6.27 -22.62
CA GLY A 732 0.83 -4.85 -22.49
C GLY A 732 0.96 -4.31 -21.07
N ASN A 733 1.02 -2.99 -20.97
CA ASN A 733 1.16 -2.25 -19.73
C ASN A 733 -0.11 -1.50 -19.33
N PRO A 734 -0.71 -1.81 -18.15
CA PRO A 734 -1.87 -1.07 -17.66
C PRO A 734 -1.59 0.42 -17.47
N TRP A 735 -0.35 0.82 -17.11
CA TRP A 735 0.05 2.23 -16.98
C TRP A 735 0.01 3.00 -18.31
N GLN A 736 0.08 2.28 -19.44
CA GLN A 736 0.02 2.85 -20.78
C GLN A 736 -1.36 2.64 -21.44
N MET A 737 -2.35 2.14 -20.69
CA MET A 737 -3.68 1.81 -21.23
C MET A 737 -3.60 0.83 -22.41
N GLU A 738 -2.67 -0.11 -22.39
CA GLU A 738 -2.58 -1.16 -23.41
C GLU A 738 -3.50 -2.34 -23.04
N PRO A 739 -3.93 -3.18 -23.99
CA PRO A 739 -4.51 -4.48 -23.66
C PRO A 739 -3.51 -5.33 -22.88
N TYR A 740 -3.95 -5.90 -21.76
CA TYR A 740 -3.11 -6.74 -20.91
C TYR A 740 -3.89 -7.96 -20.42
N GLY A 741 -3.22 -8.85 -19.70
CA GLY A 741 -3.87 -10.00 -19.10
C GLY A 741 -3.03 -10.67 -18.04
N TYR A 742 -3.55 -11.77 -17.53
CA TYR A 742 -2.89 -12.63 -16.57
C TYR A 742 -2.87 -14.05 -17.10
N CYS A 743 -1.73 -14.73 -16.99
CA CYS A 743 -1.57 -16.12 -17.40
C CYS A 743 -0.99 -16.93 -16.24
N GLY A 744 -1.68 -18.00 -15.88
CA GLY A 744 -1.22 -18.99 -14.91
C GLY A 744 -1.21 -20.39 -15.53
N SER A 745 -0.13 -21.14 -15.35
CA SER A 745 0.05 -22.48 -15.93
C SER A 745 0.53 -23.47 -14.87
N ASP A 746 0.07 -24.71 -14.96
CA ASP A 746 0.59 -25.84 -14.19
C ASP A 746 1.65 -26.67 -14.95
N GLY A 747 2.04 -26.20 -16.14
CA GLY A 747 2.97 -26.89 -17.05
C GLY A 747 2.28 -27.82 -18.06
N THR A 748 0.99 -28.10 -17.91
CA THR A 748 0.21 -28.96 -18.81
C THR A 748 -0.96 -28.23 -19.46
N ARG A 749 -1.58 -27.31 -18.71
CA ARG A 749 -2.67 -26.43 -19.14
C ARG A 749 -2.44 -25.02 -18.59
N ALA A 750 -3.17 -24.04 -19.12
CA ALA A 750 -3.11 -22.66 -18.64
C ALA A 750 -4.49 -22.03 -18.51
N VAL A 751 -4.61 -21.10 -17.57
CA VAL A 751 -5.73 -20.18 -17.45
C VAL A 751 -5.25 -18.78 -17.83
N ILE A 752 -6.00 -18.11 -18.69
CA ILE A 752 -5.68 -16.78 -19.20
C ILE A 752 -6.86 -15.85 -18.99
N ALA A 753 -6.67 -14.76 -18.24
CA ALA A 753 -7.59 -13.64 -18.22
C ALA A 753 -7.06 -12.53 -19.15
N LEU A 754 -7.86 -12.05 -20.09
CA LEU A 754 -7.54 -10.94 -20.98
C LEU A 754 -8.42 -9.74 -20.65
N HIS A 755 -7.86 -8.53 -20.74
CA HIS A 755 -8.59 -7.28 -20.56
C HIS A 755 -8.17 -6.26 -21.64
N ASN A 756 -9.12 -5.87 -22.49
CA ASN A 756 -8.93 -4.73 -23.40
C ASN A 756 -9.30 -3.44 -22.67
N ALA A 757 -8.35 -2.85 -21.93
CA ALA A 757 -8.59 -1.63 -21.17
C ALA A 757 -8.63 -0.34 -22.03
N THR A 758 -8.96 -0.45 -23.33
CA THR A 758 -8.93 0.66 -24.30
C THR A 758 -10.31 1.02 -24.83
N TRP A 759 -10.40 2.13 -25.55
CA TRP A 759 -11.62 2.61 -26.22
C TRP A 759 -11.80 2.09 -27.65
N GLU A 760 -10.89 1.24 -28.12
CA GLU A 760 -10.88 0.71 -29.48
C GLU A 760 -11.00 -0.81 -29.46
N ASP A 761 -11.49 -1.39 -30.55
CA ASP A 761 -11.35 -2.84 -30.72
C ASP A 761 -9.86 -3.16 -30.88
N ARG A 762 -9.38 -4.13 -30.10
CA ARG A 762 -7.95 -4.50 -30.12
C ARG A 762 -7.79 -5.99 -30.36
N PRO A 763 -6.97 -6.39 -31.36
CA PRO A 763 -6.53 -7.75 -31.47
C PRO A 763 -5.53 -8.05 -30.34
N VAL A 764 -5.77 -9.14 -29.62
CA VAL A 764 -4.91 -9.62 -28.55
C VAL A 764 -4.40 -11.01 -28.92
N THR A 765 -3.09 -11.10 -29.16
CA THR A 765 -2.44 -12.35 -29.60
C THR A 765 -1.85 -13.11 -28.42
N ILE A 766 -2.27 -14.36 -28.27
CA ILE A 766 -1.77 -15.32 -27.28
C ILE A 766 -0.75 -16.24 -27.95
N ARG A 767 0.34 -16.56 -27.23
CA ARG A 767 1.33 -17.57 -27.65
C ARG A 767 1.08 -18.89 -26.93
N LEU A 768 1.15 -19.99 -27.68
CA LEU A 768 0.90 -21.35 -27.19
C LEU A 768 2.20 -22.12 -26.96
N ASP A 769 3.14 -21.50 -26.23
CA ASP A 769 4.50 -22.01 -26.06
C ASP A 769 5.05 -21.82 -24.64
N ALA A 770 6.33 -22.15 -24.45
CA ALA A 770 7.02 -22.07 -23.17
C ALA A 770 7.03 -20.67 -22.54
N SER A 771 6.89 -19.60 -23.32
CA SER A 771 6.78 -18.23 -22.79
C SER A 771 5.49 -18.01 -22.00
N TRP A 772 4.51 -18.91 -22.12
CA TRP A 772 3.26 -18.95 -21.35
C TRP A 772 3.20 -20.13 -20.36
N GLY A 773 4.33 -20.80 -20.13
CA GLY A 773 4.43 -21.96 -19.26
C GLY A 773 3.82 -23.23 -19.87
N LEU A 774 3.71 -23.29 -21.20
CA LEU A 774 3.12 -24.42 -21.94
C LEU A 774 4.20 -25.19 -22.74
N PRO A 775 4.05 -26.51 -22.97
CA PRO A 775 4.96 -27.25 -23.85
C PRO A 775 4.83 -26.83 -25.31
N SER A 776 5.96 -26.54 -25.97
CA SER A 776 6.00 -26.21 -27.41
C SER A 776 5.67 -27.43 -28.29
N GLY A 777 5.18 -27.18 -29.51
CA GLY A 777 4.93 -28.21 -30.52
C GLY A 777 3.71 -29.09 -30.28
N ARG A 778 2.80 -28.66 -29.38
CA ARG A 778 1.51 -29.31 -29.13
C ARG A 778 0.36 -28.58 -29.84
N THR A 779 -0.73 -29.31 -30.05
CA THR A 779 -2.02 -28.75 -30.44
C THR A 779 -2.89 -28.49 -29.20
N TRP A 780 -3.64 -27.40 -29.21
CA TRP A 780 -4.39 -26.90 -28.07
C TRP A 780 -5.88 -26.74 -28.40
N SER A 781 -6.73 -27.07 -27.42
CA SER A 781 -8.14 -26.67 -27.34
C SER A 781 -8.25 -25.44 -26.44
N ILE A 782 -9.08 -24.47 -26.83
CA ILE A 782 -9.30 -23.25 -26.05
C ILE A 782 -10.78 -23.16 -25.65
N TYR A 783 -11.03 -23.09 -24.36
CA TYR A 783 -12.35 -22.95 -23.76
C TYR A 783 -12.49 -21.56 -23.15
N SER A 784 -13.57 -20.85 -23.46
CA SER A 784 -13.98 -19.63 -22.77
C SER A 784 -14.89 -19.99 -21.62
N HIS A 785 -14.56 -19.49 -20.42
CA HIS A 785 -15.39 -19.57 -19.21
C HIS A 785 -16.10 -18.24 -18.93
N PHE A 786 -15.65 -17.14 -19.54
CA PHE A 786 -16.26 -15.81 -19.45
C PHE A 786 -15.89 -14.99 -20.70
N PRO A 787 -16.81 -14.19 -21.28
CA PRO A 787 -18.18 -13.91 -20.83
C PRO A 787 -19.20 -15.00 -21.14
N ASP A 788 -18.89 -15.87 -22.10
CA ASP A 788 -19.75 -16.98 -22.52
C ASP A 788 -18.97 -18.31 -22.57
N TYR A 789 -19.68 -19.40 -22.28
CA TYR A 789 -19.14 -20.76 -22.36
C TYR A 789 -19.01 -21.20 -23.82
N ALA A 790 -17.81 -21.07 -24.39
CA ALA A 790 -17.53 -21.41 -25.78
C ALA A 790 -16.27 -22.27 -25.93
N GLN A 791 -16.26 -23.16 -26.91
CA GLN A 791 -15.05 -23.82 -27.39
C GLN A 791 -14.64 -23.15 -28.70
N TRP A 792 -13.46 -22.53 -28.74
CA TRP A 792 -13.00 -21.84 -29.93
C TRP A 792 -12.44 -22.82 -30.97
N SER A 793 -12.75 -22.57 -32.23
CA SER A 793 -12.27 -23.36 -33.38
C SER A 793 -11.60 -22.50 -34.44
N ASP A 794 -10.58 -23.06 -35.09
CA ASP A 794 -9.93 -22.53 -36.30
C ASP A 794 -10.24 -23.44 -37.51
N PRO A 795 -10.07 -22.98 -38.78
CA PRO A 795 -10.13 -23.82 -39.98
C PRO A 795 -8.98 -24.87 -40.00
N GLY A 796 -9.09 -25.88 -39.14
CA GLY A 796 -8.03 -26.87 -38.83
C GLY A 796 -8.23 -27.60 -37.48
N GLU A 797 -9.30 -27.29 -36.74
CA GLU A 797 -9.76 -27.88 -35.48
C GLU A 797 -8.88 -27.70 -34.22
N SER A 798 -7.58 -27.38 -34.35
CA SER A 798 -6.70 -27.15 -33.19
C SER A 798 -5.66 -26.06 -33.41
N PHE A 799 -5.25 -25.38 -32.33
CA PHE A 799 -4.28 -24.28 -32.38
C PHE A 799 -2.87 -24.76 -32.04
N GLN A 800 -1.85 -24.28 -32.76
CA GLN A 800 -0.46 -24.75 -32.59
C GLN A 800 0.49 -23.69 -32.02
N GLU A 801 0.47 -22.46 -32.56
CA GLU A 801 1.48 -21.45 -32.20
C GLU A 801 0.86 -20.17 -31.65
N LEU A 802 -0.09 -19.58 -32.38
CA LEU A 802 -0.67 -18.27 -32.08
C LEU A 802 -2.18 -18.30 -32.23
N VAL A 803 -2.87 -17.55 -31.38
CA VAL A 803 -4.30 -17.26 -31.51
C VAL A 803 -4.53 -15.80 -31.23
N SER A 804 -5.28 -15.11 -32.10
CA SER A 804 -5.61 -13.69 -31.91
C SER A 804 -7.10 -13.52 -31.69
N PHE A 805 -7.45 -12.86 -30.58
CA PHE A 805 -8.82 -12.51 -30.24
C PHE A 805 -9.03 -11.02 -30.50
N SER A 806 -9.95 -10.66 -31.38
CA SER A 806 -10.45 -9.28 -31.44
C SER A 806 -11.34 -9.05 -30.21
N MET A 807 -10.99 -8.07 -29.40
CA MET A 807 -11.71 -7.74 -28.16
C MET A 807 -12.35 -6.35 -28.24
N ARG A 808 -13.60 -6.23 -27.79
CA ARG A 808 -14.30 -4.95 -27.65
C ARG A 808 -13.68 -4.09 -26.54
N PRO A 809 -13.88 -2.77 -26.55
CA PRO A 809 -13.51 -1.87 -25.46
C PRO A 809 -13.99 -2.38 -24.10
N PHE A 810 -13.08 -2.42 -23.13
CA PHE A 810 -13.30 -2.90 -21.76
C PHE A 810 -13.86 -4.33 -21.66
N GLU A 811 -13.63 -5.15 -22.68
CA GLU A 811 -13.97 -6.57 -22.63
C GLU A 811 -12.97 -7.33 -21.75
N VAL A 812 -13.50 -8.23 -20.92
CA VAL A 812 -12.72 -9.20 -20.15
C VAL A 812 -13.07 -10.60 -20.65
N ARG A 813 -12.06 -11.46 -20.85
CA ARG A 813 -12.24 -12.87 -21.22
C ARG A 813 -11.46 -13.77 -20.28
N LEU A 814 -12.06 -14.88 -19.85
CA LEU A 814 -11.39 -15.95 -19.13
C LEU A 814 -11.31 -17.20 -20.00
N LEU A 815 -10.10 -17.64 -20.31
CA LEU A 815 -9.81 -18.75 -21.18
C LEU A 815 -9.09 -19.87 -20.42
N GLU A 816 -9.38 -21.10 -20.77
CA GLU A 816 -8.63 -22.29 -20.37
C GLU A 816 -8.05 -22.96 -21.62
N LEU A 817 -6.75 -23.20 -21.60
CA LEU A 817 -5.98 -23.87 -22.65
C LEU A 817 -5.64 -25.27 -22.17
N VAL A 818 -6.09 -26.28 -22.91
CA VAL A 818 -5.77 -27.69 -22.62
C VAL A 818 -5.23 -28.37 -23.88
N PRO A 819 -4.44 -29.45 -23.74
CA PRO A 819 -4.04 -30.26 -24.90
C PRO A 819 -5.25 -30.69 -25.73
N ALA A 820 -5.11 -30.69 -27.06
CA ALA A 820 -6.21 -31.03 -27.96
C ALA A 820 -6.82 -32.40 -27.62
N GLY A 821 -8.16 -32.45 -27.52
CA GLY A 821 -8.91 -33.63 -27.13
C GLY A 821 -9.11 -33.81 -25.61
N GLU A 822 -8.45 -33.02 -24.76
CA GLU A 822 -8.72 -33.01 -23.32
C GLU A 822 -9.97 -32.18 -22.97
N ALA A 823 -10.62 -32.54 -21.87
CA ALA A 823 -11.78 -31.85 -21.35
C ALA A 823 -11.38 -30.58 -20.55
N PRO A 824 -12.22 -29.52 -20.57
CA PRO A 824 -12.05 -28.35 -19.74
C PRO A 824 -12.23 -28.68 -18.25
N GLY A 825 -11.74 -27.80 -17.38
CA GLY A 825 -11.81 -27.95 -15.93
C GLY A 825 -13.23 -27.97 -15.38
N LEU A 826 -14.16 -27.23 -16.00
CA LEU A 826 -15.58 -27.26 -15.66
C LEU A 826 -16.36 -28.20 -16.56
N SER A 827 -17.17 -29.06 -15.95
CA SER A 827 -18.13 -29.92 -16.65
C SER A 827 -19.38 -29.13 -17.07
N ARG A 828 -19.24 -28.30 -18.11
CA ARG A 828 -20.31 -27.48 -18.71
C ARG A 828 -20.46 -27.77 -20.20
N SER A 829 -21.57 -27.29 -20.78
CA SER A 829 -21.73 -27.27 -22.24
C SER A 829 -21.00 -26.05 -22.79
N PHE A 830 -20.14 -26.28 -23.78
CA PHE A 830 -19.40 -25.23 -24.49
C PHE A 830 -19.86 -25.20 -25.94
N GLU A 831 -20.41 -24.07 -26.37
CA GLU A 831 -20.82 -23.88 -27.75
C GLU A 831 -19.57 -23.74 -28.63
N ARG A 832 -19.46 -24.53 -29.71
CA ARG A 832 -18.33 -24.41 -30.63
C ARG A 832 -18.50 -23.16 -31.50
N LYS A 833 -17.55 -22.22 -31.42
CA LYS A 833 -17.58 -20.93 -32.13
C LYS A 833 -16.26 -20.64 -32.84
N PRO A 834 -16.27 -19.96 -34.00
CA PRO A 834 -15.03 -19.44 -34.60
C PRO A 834 -14.42 -18.35 -33.71
N VAL A 835 -13.09 -18.27 -33.67
CA VAL A 835 -12.39 -17.18 -32.97
C VAL A 835 -12.83 -15.83 -33.57
N PRO A 836 -13.21 -14.83 -32.75
CA PRO A 836 -13.58 -13.51 -33.25
C PRO A 836 -12.34 -12.82 -33.87
N ALA A 837 -12.26 -12.81 -35.20
CA ALA A 837 -11.17 -12.17 -35.93
C ALA A 837 -11.39 -10.67 -36.09
N THR A 838 -12.64 -10.25 -36.31
CA THR A 838 -13.06 -8.85 -36.46
C THR A 838 -14.50 -8.72 -35.98
N PHE A 839 -14.93 -7.49 -35.74
CA PHE A 839 -16.33 -7.18 -35.49
C PHE A 839 -16.98 -6.63 -36.76
N PRO A 840 -18.30 -6.87 -36.98
CA PRO A 840 -19.00 -6.33 -38.14
C PRO A 840 -18.92 -4.81 -38.26
N GLU A 841 -18.89 -4.13 -37.11
CA GLU A 841 -18.74 -2.69 -36.99
C GLU A 841 -17.70 -2.42 -35.90
N SER A 842 -16.69 -1.60 -36.21
CA SER A 842 -15.58 -1.33 -35.29
C SER A 842 -15.94 -0.32 -34.20
N SER A 843 -15.23 -0.34 -33.08
CA SER A 843 -15.21 0.77 -32.13
C SER A 843 -14.15 1.81 -32.55
N TRP A 844 -14.45 3.10 -32.43
CA TRP A 844 -13.48 4.17 -32.71
C TRP A 844 -13.81 5.48 -32.00
N GLN A 845 -12.83 6.38 -31.91
CA GLN A 845 -13.04 7.74 -31.40
C GLN A 845 -13.72 8.61 -32.47
N LEU A 846 -14.86 9.21 -32.13
CA LEU A 846 -15.59 10.11 -33.01
C LEU A 846 -15.00 11.54 -32.95
N PRO A 847 -14.94 12.25 -34.09
CA PRO A 847 -14.69 13.69 -34.08
C PRO A 847 -15.79 14.39 -33.26
N MET A 848 -15.37 15.20 -32.31
CA MET A 848 -16.27 15.98 -31.47
C MET A 848 -15.91 17.46 -31.57
N VAL A 849 -16.90 18.29 -31.86
CA VAL A 849 -16.76 19.74 -31.83
C VAL A 849 -17.09 20.21 -30.42
N VAL A 850 -16.13 20.80 -29.73
CA VAL A 850 -16.30 21.33 -28.36
C VAL A 850 -16.16 22.85 -28.40
N ARG A 851 -17.07 23.56 -27.74
CA ARG A 851 -17.05 25.01 -27.58
C ARG A 851 -17.31 25.38 -26.12
N GLN A 852 -16.71 26.46 -25.65
CA GLN A 852 -17.02 26.98 -24.32
C GLN A 852 -18.48 27.48 -24.28
N GLY A 853 -19.25 27.01 -23.31
CA GLY A 853 -20.59 27.51 -22.99
C GLY A 853 -20.53 28.72 -22.06
N THR A 854 -21.69 29.29 -21.80
CA THR A 854 -21.87 30.42 -20.87
C THR A 854 -22.32 29.95 -19.49
N ALA A 855 -22.07 30.74 -18.45
CA ALA A 855 -22.48 30.41 -17.09
C ALA A 855 -24.01 30.22 -16.93
N GLY A 856 -24.82 30.91 -17.75
CA GLY A 856 -26.28 30.77 -17.75
C GLY A 856 -26.79 29.44 -18.32
N GLU A 857 -25.94 28.70 -19.02
CA GLU A 857 -26.24 27.36 -19.56
C GLU A 857 -25.81 26.23 -18.61
N ALA A 858 -25.22 26.57 -17.46
CA ALA A 858 -24.72 25.57 -16.53
C ALA A 858 -25.86 24.67 -16.02
N LEU A 859 -25.65 23.37 -16.18
CA LEU A 859 -26.53 22.35 -15.62
C LEU A 859 -26.45 22.37 -14.09
N PRO A 860 -27.54 21.98 -13.39
CA PRO A 860 -27.48 21.81 -11.95
C PRO A 860 -26.45 20.75 -11.59
N LEU A 861 -25.63 21.07 -10.58
CA LEU A 861 -24.71 20.13 -9.94
C LEU A 861 -25.30 19.80 -8.57
N ALA A 862 -25.03 18.60 -8.05
CA ALA A 862 -25.48 18.23 -6.70
C ALA A 862 -24.74 19.02 -5.60
N ILE A 863 -23.62 19.66 -5.95
CA ILE A 863 -22.93 20.62 -5.09
C ILE A 863 -23.55 22.02 -5.26
N GLU A 864 -24.23 22.48 -4.22
CA GLU A 864 -24.91 23.77 -4.21
C GLU A 864 -24.05 24.87 -3.57
N THR A 865 -23.19 24.51 -2.64
CA THR A 865 -22.30 25.45 -1.97
C THR A 865 -20.87 24.98 -1.98
N LYS A 866 -19.96 25.94 -1.87
CA LYS A 866 -18.59 25.60 -1.59
C LYS A 866 -18.45 24.84 -0.26
N LYS A 867 -19.41 24.88 0.69
CA LYS A 867 -19.29 24.29 2.03
C LYS A 867 -19.34 22.77 1.98
N ASP A 868 -20.10 22.23 1.02
CA ASP A 868 -20.10 20.82 0.62
C ASP A 868 -18.76 20.41 -0.04
N SER A 869 -17.94 21.40 -0.42
CA SER A 869 -16.54 21.28 -0.87
C SER A 869 -15.50 21.92 0.08
N GLY A 870 -15.89 22.37 1.29
CA GLY A 870 -15.02 23.04 2.28
C GLY A 870 -14.75 24.56 2.17
N VAL A 871 -15.44 25.35 1.33
CA VAL A 871 -15.24 26.82 1.18
C VAL A 871 -16.59 27.59 1.37
N SER A 872 -16.61 28.90 1.60
CA SER A 872 -17.86 29.70 1.65
C SER A 872 -18.16 30.33 0.27
N GLY A 873 -19.43 30.31 -0.17
CA GLY A 873 -19.89 30.95 -1.42
C GLY A 873 -20.21 30.01 -2.59
N PRO A 874 -20.54 30.56 -3.78
CA PRO A 874 -20.87 29.79 -4.98
C PRO A 874 -19.63 29.08 -5.56
N VAL A 875 -19.83 27.87 -6.08
CA VAL A 875 -18.79 27.06 -6.74
C VAL A 875 -18.63 27.53 -8.19
N ALA A 876 -17.38 27.76 -8.63
CA ALA A 876 -17.10 28.08 -10.02
C ALA A 876 -17.49 26.90 -10.93
N LYS A 877 -18.14 27.20 -12.04
CA LYS A 877 -18.59 26.21 -13.02
C LYS A 877 -18.03 26.54 -14.39
N GLN A 878 -17.57 25.51 -15.08
CA GLN A 878 -17.26 25.58 -16.49
C GLN A 878 -18.29 24.76 -17.27
N VAL A 879 -18.65 25.26 -18.45
CA VAL A 879 -19.64 24.64 -19.34
C VAL A 879 -19.01 24.41 -20.69
N LEU A 880 -19.17 23.22 -21.23
CA LEU A 880 -18.81 22.87 -22.60
C LEU A 880 -20.08 22.55 -23.38
N ARG A 881 -20.25 23.17 -24.55
CA ARG A 881 -21.18 22.69 -25.56
C ARG A 881 -20.45 21.74 -26.49
N PHE A 882 -21.02 20.57 -26.74
CA PHE A 882 -20.44 19.62 -27.68
C PHE A 882 -21.45 19.22 -28.74
N GLU A 883 -20.93 18.86 -29.91
CA GLU A 883 -21.67 18.26 -31.02
C GLU A 883 -20.83 17.12 -31.60
N VAL A 884 -21.49 15.98 -31.81
CA VAL A 884 -20.90 14.77 -32.40
C VAL A 884 -21.80 14.31 -33.54
N SER A 885 -21.20 14.17 -34.72
CA SER A 885 -21.85 13.61 -35.90
C SER A 885 -21.62 12.10 -35.91
N ILE A 886 -22.70 11.34 -35.82
CA ILE A 886 -22.67 9.88 -35.86
C ILE A 886 -23.10 9.44 -37.26
N PRO A 887 -22.30 8.65 -37.99
CA PRO A 887 -22.69 8.16 -39.30
C PRO A 887 -23.89 7.21 -39.23
N ALA A 888 -24.49 6.92 -40.39
CA ALA A 888 -25.47 5.85 -40.50
C ALA A 888 -24.84 4.53 -40.04
N HIS A 889 -25.59 3.75 -39.26
CA HIS A 889 -25.12 2.55 -38.60
C HIS A 889 -26.24 1.53 -38.48
N VAL A 890 -25.88 0.25 -38.50
CA VAL A 890 -26.82 -0.87 -38.59
C VAL A 890 -26.96 -1.63 -37.28
N SER A 891 -26.03 -1.42 -36.35
CA SER A 891 -25.97 -2.10 -35.05
C SER A 891 -26.60 -1.22 -33.97
N ASN A 892 -27.03 -1.82 -32.86
CA ASN A 892 -27.16 -0.99 -31.66
C ASN A 892 -25.76 -0.54 -31.25
N ALA A 893 -25.68 0.64 -30.66
CA ALA A 893 -24.40 1.15 -30.21
C ALA A 893 -24.56 1.96 -28.95
N ARG A 894 -23.43 2.16 -28.30
CA ARG A 894 -23.29 3.07 -27.18
C ARG A 894 -22.34 4.19 -27.59
N LEU A 895 -22.82 5.42 -27.50
CA LEU A 895 -21.97 6.59 -27.51
C LEU A 895 -21.48 6.84 -26.09
N ALA A 896 -20.17 6.88 -25.90
CA ALA A 896 -19.54 7.28 -24.65
C ALA A 896 -18.94 8.68 -24.79
N ILE A 897 -19.37 9.62 -23.95
CA ILE A 897 -18.80 10.97 -23.85
C ILE A 897 -18.00 11.05 -22.56
N THR A 898 -16.73 11.39 -22.64
CA THR A 898 -15.86 11.54 -21.46
C THR A 898 -15.59 13.01 -21.16
N LEU A 899 -15.34 13.32 -19.89
CA LEU A 899 -14.84 14.62 -19.44
C LEU A 899 -13.79 14.42 -18.34
N GLU A 900 -12.61 14.98 -18.53
CA GLU A 900 -11.49 15.01 -17.58
C GLU A 900 -11.21 16.46 -17.17
N VAL A 901 -10.77 16.66 -15.92
CA VAL A 901 -10.36 17.98 -15.39
C VAL A 901 -8.89 17.94 -15.02
N GLU A 902 -8.11 18.85 -15.60
CA GLU A 902 -6.68 18.97 -15.35
C GLU A 902 -6.31 20.40 -14.91
N LYS A 903 -5.29 20.53 -14.05
CA LYS A 903 -4.68 21.81 -13.67
C LYS A 903 -3.17 21.70 -13.81
N GLN A 904 -2.58 22.50 -14.69
CA GLN A 904 -1.14 22.48 -14.98
C GLN A 904 -0.60 21.07 -15.33
N GLY A 905 -1.38 20.30 -16.11
CA GLY A 905 -1.05 18.92 -16.49
C GLY A 905 -1.28 17.86 -15.41
N ARG A 906 -1.84 18.23 -14.24
CA ARG A 906 -2.21 17.30 -13.17
C ARG A 906 -3.70 17.04 -13.15
N LEU A 907 -4.10 15.79 -12.94
CA LEU A 907 -5.51 15.42 -12.78
C LEU A 907 -6.07 16.03 -11.48
N VAL A 908 -7.26 16.64 -11.56
CA VAL A 908 -7.95 17.19 -10.39
C VAL A 908 -8.99 16.19 -9.89
N SER A 909 -8.59 15.31 -8.97
CA SER A 909 -9.49 14.31 -8.38
C SER A 909 -10.32 14.89 -7.22
N ARG A 910 -11.60 14.53 -7.15
CA ARG A 910 -12.51 14.91 -6.05
C ARG A 910 -13.32 13.72 -5.56
N GLN A 911 -13.48 13.60 -4.24
CA GLN A 911 -14.42 12.65 -3.61
C GLN A 911 -15.82 12.88 -4.16
N ASN A 912 -16.62 11.82 -4.35
CA ASN A 912 -17.97 11.87 -4.92
C ASN A 912 -18.03 12.55 -6.30
N PRO A 913 -17.29 12.05 -7.30
CA PRO A 913 -17.17 12.70 -8.61
C PRO A 913 -18.52 13.06 -9.24
N GLY A 914 -19.55 12.21 -9.11
CA GLY A 914 -20.91 12.47 -9.62
C GLY A 914 -21.57 13.76 -9.09
N HIS A 915 -21.07 14.38 -8.01
CA HIS A 915 -21.57 15.68 -7.54
C HIS A 915 -21.02 16.87 -8.33
N TYR A 916 -19.89 16.69 -9.00
CA TYR A 916 -19.14 17.77 -9.66
C TYR A 916 -19.35 17.82 -11.16
N PHE A 917 -19.90 16.76 -11.76
CA PHE A 917 -20.13 16.65 -13.20
C PHE A 917 -21.63 16.52 -13.49
N ALA A 918 -22.11 17.20 -14.53
CA ALA A 918 -23.43 17.01 -15.10
C ALA A 918 -23.36 17.04 -16.63
N GLY A 919 -24.22 16.27 -17.27
CA GLY A 919 -24.31 16.20 -18.73
C GLY A 919 -25.77 16.20 -19.18
N SER A 920 -26.07 16.95 -20.22
CA SER A 920 -27.33 16.89 -20.97
C SER A 920 -27.03 16.48 -22.40
N PHE A 921 -27.91 15.66 -22.97
CA PHE A 921 -27.67 15.00 -24.25
C PHE A 921 -28.95 15.08 -25.06
N ALA A 922 -28.83 15.41 -26.35
CA ALA A 922 -29.97 15.49 -27.24
C ALA A 922 -29.65 14.90 -28.63
N LEU A 923 -30.56 14.09 -29.15
CA LEU A 923 -30.54 13.54 -30.51
C LEU A 923 -31.37 14.43 -31.41
N ASN A 924 -30.74 15.10 -32.37
CA ASN A 924 -31.43 16.02 -33.28
C ASN A 924 -32.36 17.02 -32.53
N GLY A 925 -31.92 17.48 -31.34
CA GLY A 925 -32.66 18.42 -30.48
C GLY A 925 -33.70 17.81 -29.53
N ARG A 926 -33.84 16.48 -29.45
CA ARG A 926 -34.69 15.80 -28.45
C ARG A 926 -33.86 15.20 -27.34
N ASP A 927 -34.27 15.38 -26.10
CA ASP A 927 -33.55 14.85 -24.93
C ASP A 927 -33.30 13.34 -25.05
N LEU A 928 -32.06 12.96 -24.74
CA LEU A 928 -31.59 11.58 -24.68
C LEU A 928 -31.20 11.23 -23.23
N PRO A 929 -31.66 10.08 -22.70
CA PRO A 929 -31.18 9.59 -21.43
C PRO A 929 -29.70 9.18 -21.55
N ALA A 930 -28.94 9.49 -20.51
CA ALA A 930 -27.54 9.09 -20.39
C ALA A 930 -27.28 8.53 -18.99
N VAL A 931 -26.46 7.48 -18.92
CA VAL A 931 -26.08 6.86 -17.65
C VAL A 931 -24.64 7.23 -17.33
N PRO A 932 -24.36 7.97 -16.24
CA PRO A 932 -22.99 8.25 -15.82
C PRO A 932 -22.30 6.97 -15.36
N ALA A 933 -20.99 6.86 -15.61
CA ALA A 933 -20.18 5.75 -15.15
C ALA A 933 -19.87 5.88 -13.65
N LEU A 934 -19.52 7.09 -13.20
CA LEU A 934 -19.24 7.36 -11.78
C LEU A 934 -20.42 8.04 -11.10
N SER A 935 -20.72 7.61 -9.88
CA SER A 935 -21.74 8.18 -9.01
C SER A 935 -21.08 8.85 -7.79
N ARG A 936 -21.47 8.48 -6.58
CA ARG A 936 -20.79 8.84 -5.32
C ARG A 936 -19.71 7.80 -5.02
N GLY A 937 -18.69 8.16 -4.26
CA GLY A 937 -17.58 7.25 -3.92
C GLY A 937 -16.20 7.91 -4.02
N TYR A 938 -15.19 7.09 -4.29
CA TYR A 938 -13.77 7.46 -4.20
C TYR A 938 -13.35 8.58 -5.18
N PRO A 939 -12.23 9.26 -4.90
CA PRO A 939 -11.77 10.37 -5.72
C PRO A 939 -11.51 9.99 -7.17
N ALA A 940 -12.07 10.76 -8.09
CA ALA A 940 -11.74 10.71 -9.51
C ALA A 940 -11.77 12.11 -10.13
N GLY A 941 -10.98 12.33 -11.18
CA GLY A 941 -10.93 13.59 -11.92
C GLY A 941 -11.65 13.53 -13.26
N TRP A 942 -12.53 12.55 -13.45
CA TRP A 942 -13.19 12.29 -14.72
C TRP A 942 -14.64 11.82 -14.57
N GLN A 943 -15.41 11.87 -15.66
CA GLN A 943 -16.72 11.26 -15.81
C GLN A 943 -16.89 10.69 -17.22
N THR A 944 -17.67 9.62 -17.37
CA THR A 944 -18.11 9.09 -18.66
C THR A 944 -19.64 9.01 -18.65
N TRP A 945 -20.30 9.50 -19.70
CA TRP A 945 -21.73 9.29 -19.91
C TRP A 945 -21.94 8.29 -21.04
N ARG A 946 -22.80 7.30 -20.78
CA ARG A 946 -23.18 6.23 -21.71
C ARG A 946 -24.56 6.51 -22.28
N ILE A 947 -24.67 6.54 -23.60
CA ILE A 947 -25.90 6.86 -24.32
C ILE A 947 -26.15 5.73 -25.30
N ASP A 948 -27.25 5.00 -25.12
CA ASP A 948 -27.62 3.92 -26.04
C ASP A 948 -28.34 4.50 -27.26
N LEU A 949 -27.90 4.08 -28.44
CA LEU A 949 -28.38 4.55 -29.73
C LEU A 949 -28.86 3.35 -30.56
N PRO A 950 -30.11 3.37 -31.04
CA PRO A 950 -30.61 2.35 -31.95
C PRO A 950 -30.03 2.54 -33.36
N PRO A 951 -30.01 1.49 -34.20
CA PRO A 951 -29.63 1.59 -35.61
C PRO A 951 -30.30 2.76 -36.33
N SER A 952 -29.55 3.45 -37.18
CA SER A 952 -30.06 4.57 -37.99
C SER A 952 -29.54 4.51 -39.42
N ALA A 953 -30.46 4.56 -40.39
CA ALA A 953 -30.11 4.62 -41.81
C ALA A 953 -29.54 5.99 -42.23
N ASP A 954 -29.81 7.03 -41.44
CA ASP A 954 -29.33 8.39 -41.67
C ASP A 954 -28.30 8.79 -40.61
N PRO A 955 -27.31 9.64 -40.93
CA PRO A 955 -26.45 10.24 -39.93
C PRO A 955 -27.26 11.01 -38.89
N VAL A 956 -26.89 10.88 -37.62
CA VAL A 956 -27.57 11.56 -36.51
C VAL A 956 -26.60 12.51 -35.81
N GLN A 957 -27.12 13.64 -35.31
CA GLN A 957 -26.36 14.57 -34.50
C GLN A 957 -26.72 14.37 -33.04
N VAL A 958 -25.71 14.10 -32.21
CA VAL A 958 -25.84 14.15 -30.76
C VAL A 958 -25.11 15.39 -30.28
N GLY A 959 -25.83 16.28 -29.62
CA GLY A 959 -25.26 17.48 -29.02
C GLY A 959 -25.74 17.65 -27.59
N GLY A 960 -25.09 18.55 -26.86
CA GLY A 960 -25.42 18.74 -25.46
C GLY A 960 -24.53 19.70 -24.72
N LEU A 961 -24.72 19.72 -23.40
CA LEU A 961 -23.94 20.51 -22.47
C LEU A 961 -23.27 19.58 -21.46
N LEU A 962 -21.99 19.84 -21.18
CA LEU A 962 -21.27 19.26 -20.04
C LEU A 962 -20.97 20.40 -19.07
N THR A 963 -21.36 20.24 -17.81
CA THR A 963 -21.07 21.19 -16.74
C THR A 963 -20.19 20.53 -15.70
N VAL A 964 -19.15 21.24 -15.27
CA VAL A 964 -18.26 20.76 -14.21
C VAL A 964 -17.94 21.87 -13.21
N ALA A 965 -17.86 21.51 -11.93
CA ALA A 965 -17.35 22.38 -10.88
C ALA A 965 -15.82 22.50 -10.99
N ALA A 966 -15.37 23.51 -11.73
CA ALA A 966 -13.97 23.79 -12.03
C ALA A 966 -13.71 25.30 -12.08
N ASP A 967 -12.55 25.71 -11.57
CA ASP A 967 -12.07 27.09 -11.67
C ASP A 967 -11.57 27.38 -13.10
N THR A 968 -11.50 28.66 -13.49
CA THR A 968 -11.15 29.06 -14.87
C THR A 968 -9.71 28.74 -15.28
N ASP A 969 -8.82 28.47 -14.32
CA ASP A 969 -7.45 28.03 -14.56
C ASP A 969 -7.33 26.52 -14.79
N MET A 970 -8.42 25.77 -14.65
CA MET A 970 -8.51 24.34 -14.95
C MET A 970 -8.85 24.11 -16.42
N GLN A 971 -8.22 23.11 -17.03
CA GLN A 971 -8.45 22.68 -18.40
C GLN A 971 -9.41 21.49 -18.42
N LEU A 972 -10.32 21.51 -19.40
CA LEU A 972 -11.28 20.45 -19.62
C LEU A 972 -10.94 19.68 -20.89
N VAL A 973 -10.85 18.35 -20.78
CA VAL A 973 -10.61 17.46 -21.92
C VAL A 973 -11.82 16.56 -22.08
N SER A 974 -12.43 16.59 -23.26
CA SER A 974 -13.61 15.77 -23.57
C SER A 974 -13.42 15.01 -24.86
N ARG A 975 -13.85 13.75 -24.90
CA ARG A 975 -13.77 12.88 -26.09
C ARG A 975 -15.09 12.12 -26.28
N ALA A 976 -15.35 11.68 -27.49
CA ALA A 976 -16.52 10.88 -27.87
C ALA A 976 -16.07 9.55 -28.48
N TYR A 977 -16.70 8.45 -28.08
CA TYR A 977 -16.37 7.10 -28.55
C TYR A 977 -17.61 6.37 -29.03
N TRP A 978 -17.49 5.71 -30.17
CA TRP A 978 -18.50 4.84 -30.76
C TRP A 978 -18.24 3.38 -30.37
N LEU A 979 -19.24 2.72 -29.77
CA LEU A 979 -19.12 1.37 -29.22
C LEU A 979 -20.30 0.49 -29.67
N PRO A 980 -20.22 -0.17 -30.85
CA PRO A 980 -21.28 -1.03 -31.35
C PRO A 980 -21.33 -2.39 -30.61
N TRP A 981 -22.54 -2.94 -30.39
CA TRP A 981 -22.73 -4.20 -29.66
C TRP A 981 -23.83 -5.09 -30.24
#